data_AF-A0A3N2GQH1-F1
#
_entry.id   AF-A0A3N2GQH1-F1
#
_cell.length_a   1.000
_cell.length_b   1.000
_cell.length_c   1.000
_cell.angle_alpha   90.00
_cell.angle_beta   90.00
_cell.angle_gamma   90.00
#
_symmetry.space_group_name_H-M   'P 1'
#
loop_
_entity.id
_entity.type
_entity.pdbx_description
1 polymer ?
#
loop_
_entity_poly.entity_id
_entity_poly.type
_entity_poly.pdbx_seq_one_letter_code
_entity_poly.pdbx_strand_id
1 'polypeptide(L)'
;MAFQVALSFEDGVTRFIKCEPDQTVADASYRQRINIPLDCRDGACGTCKAFCESGDYDGGTYIDDALSPDEASRGYVLPCSMKPRSDLVLQIASTSAVAKTQAATYSATLTGLDRLSPTTFALTLETPDRDKLAFLPGQYVNIEVPGTGQTRSYSFSNAPDDKELTFLVKLTPGGLMSDYLTERAAPGDELRFTGPNGSFFLRETERPVLLLAGGTGLAPILSILRAMRACGSSRPAHLVYGVSTDDDLVELDTLASLAAEVEGLTWDYCVADPDSSAPNKGYVTSLIREEHLHGGDVAVYLCGPPPMVEAVRKHFTDAGVQPTGFYYEKFALAAPAGEATAGANAAGRGQTPGATAPAGAAASGVAAPGIAAPGVAALGAAAPGVAALGAAAPGTAASGAAAPGVGASGVAASGVAALGAAAPGNAESGAAAPGVAAPGVAASGAAAPGTAASGTATPGAAVPGTAAPGAAAPGAAAPGAAAPVATAPARAAAVQTPASPAPGAPAAPGSASPSPERAGASRTVAGQAIFPPAELAPLRGGPARAAAEEAATARTIAGQPIWPAGGGAGALDAGEPLGPTASRAIAGQEMLPRAEIAPLTEPPLTEPGRYEIGEEHPSVHESDAVFEARQALELGAVEITIGRLSSQQLAGYRLLAEATLPYVDGDRFLDAAAYTETNAAFHDYLFTLTGNEHLLQAYHALGVKGHMTETLRDATWCHPRCAQDHLDIVAAFEAGDRTSARRLVAEHAERSKTTMRRAMDDKKAARRPRFISPGRFDGKVVVVTGAAQGIGERVARRISAEGGTVVLADRADLVTEVADELTGEALPVLADLETWAGAQAVAEAALARYGRIDVLVNNVGGAIWFKPFTEFTPDQIDAEIRRSLMTTLYSCRAALPSMAARGRGVIVNVSSAATRGIHRIPYSAAKGGINAITASLALEYADAGIRVVATAPGGTEAPPRRISRGGSALETEQERAWFQAHIDQTVNSSLMKRYGTLDEQAAAITFLASDEASYITGTVLPVAGGDLG
;
A
#
# COMPACT_ATOMS: atom_id res chain seq x y z
N MET A 1 17.08 -6.71 23.74
CA MET A 1 18.38 -6.02 23.92
C MET A 1 18.98 -5.90 22.54
N ALA A 2 19.53 -4.75 22.19
CA ALA A 2 20.19 -4.57 20.90
C ALA A 2 21.36 -5.54 20.73
N PHE A 3 21.45 -6.16 19.57
CA PHE A 3 22.61 -6.94 19.14
C PHE A 3 23.61 -6.02 18.41
N GLN A 4 24.89 -6.35 18.52
CA GLN A 4 25.97 -5.67 17.81
C GLN A 4 26.29 -6.45 16.53
N VAL A 5 26.11 -5.79 15.38
CA VAL A 5 26.42 -6.35 14.07
C VAL A 5 27.68 -5.67 13.55
N ALA A 6 28.70 -6.48 13.23
CA ALA A 6 29.89 -6.05 12.51
C ALA A 6 29.65 -6.16 11.00
N LEU A 7 29.78 -5.05 10.28
CA LEU A 7 29.74 -4.96 8.83
C LEU A 7 31.17 -4.79 8.33
N SER A 8 31.77 -5.86 7.82
CA SER A 8 33.08 -5.82 7.16
C SER A 8 32.90 -5.54 5.68
N PHE A 9 33.58 -4.52 5.17
CA PHE A 9 33.51 -4.07 3.78
C PHE A 9 34.72 -4.53 2.97
N GLU A 10 34.61 -4.52 1.64
CA GLU A 10 35.68 -4.93 0.70
C GLU A 10 36.97 -4.11 0.87
N ASP A 11 36.88 -2.86 1.33
CA ASP A 11 38.01 -1.96 1.65
C ASP A 11 38.75 -2.32 2.96
N GLY A 12 38.45 -3.49 3.55
CA GLY A 12 39.03 -3.97 4.80
C GLY A 12 38.56 -3.22 6.05
N VAL A 13 37.59 -2.31 5.92
CA VAL A 13 37.06 -1.53 7.04
C VAL A 13 35.86 -2.24 7.66
N THR A 14 35.94 -2.56 8.95
CA THR A 14 34.75 -2.99 9.72
C THR A 14 34.03 -1.79 10.34
N ARG A 15 32.70 -1.76 10.26
CA ARG A 15 31.82 -0.84 10.99
C ARG A 15 30.92 -1.62 11.92
N PHE A 16 30.68 -1.11 13.13
CA PHE A 16 29.74 -1.72 14.07
C PHE A 16 28.44 -0.92 14.09
N ILE A 17 27.31 -1.61 13.95
CA ILE A 17 25.97 -1.06 14.11
C ILE A 17 25.24 -1.78 15.24
N LYS A 18 24.28 -1.09 15.86
CA LYS A 18 23.29 -1.71 16.75
C LYS A 18 22.01 -2.01 16.00
N CYS A 19 21.55 -3.26 16.06
CA CYS A 19 20.32 -3.74 15.47
C CYS A 19 19.43 -4.29 16.61
N GLU A 20 18.14 -3.95 16.61
CA GLU A 20 17.21 -4.48 17.62
C GLU A 20 16.68 -5.87 17.16
N PRO A 21 16.25 -6.77 18.08
CA PRO A 21 15.87 -8.14 17.73
C PRO A 21 14.69 -8.28 16.73
N ASP A 22 13.86 -7.24 16.64
CA ASP A 22 12.71 -7.12 15.75
C ASP A 22 13.03 -6.37 14.44
N GLN A 23 14.22 -5.81 14.31
CA GLN A 23 14.67 -4.99 13.20
C GLN A 23 15.47 -5.79 12.17
N THR A 24 15.42 -5.38 10.90
CA THR A 24 16.29 -5.91 9.85
C THR A 24 17.72 -5.36 9.99
N VAL A 25 18.72 -6.10 9.52
CA VAL A 25 20.11 -5.62 9.53
C VAL A 25 20.29 -4.42 8.59
N ALA A 26 19.59 -4.40 7.44
CA ALA A 26 19.61 -3.29 6.50
C ALA A 26 19.04 -1.99 7.10
N ASP A 27 17.88 -2.04 7.76
CA ASP A 27 17.30 -0.86 8.41
C ASP A 27 18.16 -0.36 9.56
N ALA A 28 18.78 -1.28 10.32
CA ALA A 28 19.74 -0.91 11.34
C ALA A 28 20.96 -0.18 10.73
N SER A 29 21.44 -0.64 9.58
CA SER A 29 22.56 -0.05 8.87
C SER A 29 22.23 1.34 8.32
N TYR A 30 21.13 1.47 7.57
CA TYR A 30 20.66 2.76 7.03
C TYR A 30 20.33 3.78 8.13
N ARG A 31 19.71 3.35 9.24
CA ARG A 31 19.47 4.21 10.43
C ARG A 31 20.77 4.79 11.00
N GLN A 32 21.88 4.07 10.88
CA GLN A 32 23.21 4.50 11.33
C GLN A 32 24.07 5.13 10.22
N ARG A 33 23.44 5.50 9.08
CA ARG A 33 24.07 6.12 7.90
C ARG A 33 25.20 5.28 7.30
N ILE A 34 24.97 3.97 7.27
CA ILE A 34 25.82 3.00 6.60
C ILE A 34 24.94 2.33 5.53
N ASN A 35 24.98 2.90 4.33
CA ASN A 35 24.13 2.54 3.20
C ASN A 35 24.73 1.32 2.48
N ILE A 36 24.66 0.14 3.11
CA ILE A 36 24.99 -1.13 2.45
C ILE A 36 24.14 -1.29 1.18
N PRO A 37 24.59 -2.04 0.15
CA PRO A 37 23.79 -2.29 -1.05
C PRO A 37 22.36 -2.70 -0.69
N LEU A 38 21.37 -1.97 -1.21
CA LEU A 38 19.96 -2.17 -0.93
C LEU A 38 19.13 -1.50 -2.02
N ASP A 39 18.04 -2.15 -2.39
CA ASP A 39 17.11 -1.70 -3.42
C ASP A 39 15.67 -2.07 -2.99
N CYS A 40 15.09 -3.17 -3.48
CA CYS A 40 13.72 -3.65 -3.19
C CYS A 40 13.26 -3.65 -1.71
N ARG A 41 14.15 -3.98 -0.77
CA ARG A 41 13.91 -4.22 0.68
C ARG A 41 13.01 -5.40 1.07
N ASP A 42 12.32 -6.04 0.14
CA ASP A 42 11.38 -7.14 0.37
C ASP A 42 12.01 -8.55 0.32
N GLY A 43 13.23 -8.67 -0.22
CA GLY A 43 13.88 -9.95 -0.49
C GLY A 43 13.65 -10.50 -1.89
N ALA A 44 13.30 -9.67 -2.88
CA ALA A 44 13.05 -10.05 -4.27
C ALA A 44 14.24 -9.84 -5.23
N CYS A 45 14.99 -8.73 -5.15
CA CYS A 45 16.02 -8.41 -6.17
C CYS A 45 17.44 -8.93 -5.86
N GLY A 46 17.70 -9.40 -4.64
CA GLY A 46 19.02 -9.93 -4.23
C GLY A 46 20.13 -8.89 -4.03
N THR A 47 19.93 -7.62 -4.40
CA THR A 47 20.95 -6.52 -4.33
C THR A 47 21.68 -6.40 -2.99
N CYS A 48 21.04 -6.73 -1.86
CA CYS A 48 21.67 -6.62 -0.54
C CYS A 48 22.53 -7.83 -0.11
N LYS A 49 22.61 -8.89 -0.94
CA LYS A 49 23.25 -10.16 -0.60
C LYS A 49 24.62 -9.99 0.05
N ALA A 50 24.73 -10.50 1.26
CA ALA A 50 25.90 -10.46 2.12
C ALA A 50 26.26 -11.89 2.54
N PHE A 51 27.46 -12.09 3.09
CA PHE A 51 27.87 -13.37 3.68
C PHE A 51 27.90 -13.25 5.21
N CYS A 52 27.25 -14.18 5.92
CA CYS A 52 27.23 -14.22 7.38
C CYS A 52 28.37 -15.10 7.90
N GLU A 53 29.43 -14.45 8.38
CA GLU A 53 30.65 -15.11 8.87
C GLU A 53 30.46 -15.70 10.27
N SER A 54 29.62 -15.10 11.13
CA SER A 54 29.20 -15.69 12.40
C SER A 54 27.95 -15.04 12.99
N GLY A 55 27.24 -15.80 13.83
CA GLY A 55 26.05 -15.39 14.58
C GLY A 55 24.79 -16.18 14.23
N ASP A 56 23.78 -16.15 15.12
CA ASP A 56 22.44 -16.71 14.90
C ASP A 56 21.46 -15.62 14.45
N TYR A 57 20.55 -15.98 13.54
CA TYR A 57 19.64 -15.04 12.90
C TYR A 57 18.32 -15.70 12.48
N ASP A 58 17.31 -14.86 12.31
CA ASP A 58 16.16 -15.15 11.46
C ASP A 58 16.50 -14.73 10.02
N GLY A 59 16.26 -15.60 9.04
CA GLY A 59 16.48 -15.26 7.63
C GLY A 59 15.39 -14.35 7.05
N GLY A 60 14.22 -14.29 7.70
CA GLY A 60 13.02 -13.66 7.16
C GLY A 60 12.49 -14.38 5.92
N THR A 61 11.65 -13.67 5.16
CA THR A 61 11.09 -14.15 3.88
C THR A 61 11.87 -13.54 2.72
N TYR A 62 12.07 -14.31 1.66
CA TYR A 62 12.69 -13.92 0.39
C TYR A 62 12.32 -14.94 -0.70
N ILE A 63 12.63 -14.65 -1.97
CA ILE A 63 12.45 -15.59 -3.09
C ILE A 63 13.77 -16.26 -3.50
N ASP A 64 13.69 -17.46 -4.08
CA ASP A 64 14.88 -18.24 -4.48
C ASP A 64 15.77 -17.53 -5.52
N ASP A 65 15.21 -16.64 -6.36
CA ASP A 65 15.98 -15.80 -7.30
C ASP A 65 16.85 -14.74 -6.58
N ALA A 66 16.41 -14.27 -5.41
CA ALA A 66 17.14 -13.29 -4.61
C ALA A 66 18.26 -13.95 -3.78
N LEU A 67 17.97 -15.09 -3.17
CA LEU A 67 18.90 -15.92 -2.42
C LEU A 67 18.49 -17.38 -2.54
N SER A 68 19.23 -18.15 -3.33
CA SER A 68 18.90 -19.55 -3.59
C SER A 68 19.15 -20.44 -2.37
N PRO A 69 18.48 -21.61 -2.24
CA PRO A 69 18.69 -22.54 -1.14
C PRO A 69 20.15 -23.02 -0.99
N ASP A 70 20.89 -23.12 -2.11
CA ASP A 70 22.32 -23.45 -2.11
C ASP A 70 23.16 -22.31 -1.50
N GLU A 71 22.96 -21.06 -1.93
CA GLU A 71 23.65 -19.90 -1.37
C GLU A 71 23.34 -19.72 0.12
N ALA A 72 22.08 -19.88 0.53
CA ALA A 72 21.67 -19.86 1.92
C ALA A 72 22.38 -20.97 2.73
N SER A 73 22.49 -22.19 2.18
CA SER A 73 23.23 -23.29 2.81
C SER A 73 24.74 -23.03 2.94
N ARG A 74 25.29 -22.19 2.06
CA ARG A 74 26.68 -21.72 2.10
C ARG A 74 26.91 -20.53 3.04
N GLY A 75 25.87 -19.98 3.67
CA GLY A 75 25.97 -18.86 4.62
C GLY A 75 25.75 -17.47 4.03
N TYR A 76 25.25 -17.36 2.78
CA TYR A 76 24.78 -16.09 2.26
C TYR A 76 23.42 -15.71 2.85
N VAL A 77 23.18 -14.40 2.98
CA VAL A 77 22.01 -13.82 3.66
C VAL A 77 21.55 -12.56 2.93
N LEU A 78 20.29 -12.17 3.13
CA LEU A 78 19.73 -10.90 2.68
C LEU A 78 19.48 -9.98 3.88
N PRO A 79 20.36 -8.98 4.16
CA PRO A 79 20.20 -8.02 5.25
C PRO A 79 18.84 -7.31 5.35
N CYS A 80 18.07 -7.23 4.26
CA CYS A 80 16.72 -6.68 4.27
C CYS A 80 15.66 -7.60 4.92
N SER A 81 15.84 -8.91 4.81
CA SER A 81 14.94 -9.91 5.42
C SER A 81 15.49 -10.40 6.77
N MET A 82 16.82 -10.42 6.90
CA MET A 82 17.57 -10.94 8.03
C MET A 82 17.37 -10.12 9.32
N LYS A 83 17.06 -10.80 10.44
CA LYS A 83 16.99 -10.21 11.79
C LYS A 83 17.93 -10.94 12.76
N PRO A 84 18.73 -10.24 13.58
CA PRO A 84 19.68 -10.88 14.50
C PRO A 84 18.99 -11.59 15.67
N ARG A 85 19.51 -12.77 16.03
CA ARG A 85 19.20 -13.50 17.27
C ARG A 85 20.40 -13.57 18.22
N SER A 86 21.61 -13.31 17.71
CA SER A 86 22.79 -12.94 18.47
C SER A 86 23.48 -11.72 17.85
N ASP A 87 24.61 -11.29 18.44
CA ASP A 87 25.59 -10.47 17.72
C ASP A 87 26.01 -11.19 16.43
N LEU A 88 26.28 -10.44 15.35
CA LEU A 88 26.56 -10.96 14.00
C LEU A 88 27.86 -10.38 13.42
N VAL A 89 28.47 -11.11 12.49
CA VAL A 89 29.50 -10.59 11.57
C VAL A 89 29.07 -10.84 10.13
N LEU A 90 28.87 -9.78 9.36
CA LEU A 90 28.54 -9.83 7.94
C LEU A 90 29.67 -9.25 7.09
N GLN A 91 29.97 -9.92 5.98
CA GLN A 91 30.78 -9.37 4.89
C GLN A 91 29.85 -8.77 3.84
N ILE A 92 30.01 -7.47 3.58
CA ILE A 92 29.19 -6.68 2.66
C ILE A 92 29.93 -6.51 1.33
N ALA A 93 29.27 -6.83 0.22
CA ALA A 93 29.81 -6.72 -1.14
C ALA A 93 29.84 -5.26 -1.65
N SER A 94 30.53 -4.38 -0.91
CA SER A 94 30.78 -2.96 -1.22
C SER A 94 31.90 -2.39 -0.33
N THR A 95 32.28 -1.13 -0.51
CA THR A 95 33.30 -0.45 0.30
C THR A 95 32.69 0.50 1.33
N SER A 96 33.41 0.77 2.43
CA SER A 96 32.92 1.65 3.50
C SER A 96 32.89 3.14 3.10
N ALA A 97 33.45 3.51 1.95
CA ALA A 97 33.29 4.83 1.33
C ALA A 97 31.92 4.96 0.65
N VAL A 98 31.55 3.93 -0.13
CA VAL A 98 30.29 3.87 -0.91
C VAL A 98 29.10 3.75 0.03
N ALA A 99 29.24 2.99 1.11
CA ALA A 99 28.23 2.95 2.17
C ALA A 99 28.04 4.29 2.94
N LYS A 100 28.61 5.40 2.47
CA LYS A 100 28.34 6.77 2.96
C LYS A 100 27.81 7.71 1.88
N THR A 101 27.79 7.31 0.60
CA THR A 101 27.11 8.11 -0.43
C THR A 101 25.60 7.92 -0.30
N GLN A 102 24.84 8.94 -0.69
CA GLN A 102 23.38 8.91 -0.67
C GLN A 102 22.88 9.39 -2.03
N ALA A 103 21.90 8.69 -2.59
CA ALA A 103 21.24 9.12 -3.81
C ALA A 103 20.58 10.50 -3.59
N ALA A 104 20.85 11.44 -4.50
CA ALA A 104 20.34 12.80 -4.47
C ALA A 104 19.84 13.19 -5.87
N THR A 105 19.01 14.24 -5.93
CA THR A 105 18.50 14.80 -7.19
C THR A 105 19.38 15.95 -7.64
N TYR A 106 19.81 15.93 -8.90
CA TYR A 106 20.66 16.91 -9.54
C TYR A 106 19.92 17.53 -10.73
N SER A 107 20.11 18.83 -10.95
CA SER A 107 19.83 19.47 -12.25
C SER A 107 21.07 19.36 -13.14
N ALA A 108 20.86 19.19 -14.44
CA ALA A 108 21.90 19.15 -15.45
C ALA A 108 21.44 19.83 -16.74
N THR A 109 22.38 20.29 -17.54
CA THR A 109 22.14 20.79 -18.90
C THR A 109 22.58 19.74 -19.91
N LEU A 110 21.74 19.51 -20.92
CA LEU A 110 22.09 18.72 -22.09
C LEU A 110 23.15 19.48 -22.92
N THR A 111 24.36 18.93 -23.04
CA THR A 111 25.47 19.57 -23.77
C THR A 111 25.84 18.85 -25.07
N GLY A 112 25.62 17.54 -25.15
CA GLY A 112 25.84 16.72 -26.35
C GLY A 112 24.73 15.71 -26.58
N LEU A 113 24.37 15.51 -27.85
CA LEU A 113 23.30 14.61 -28.27
C LEU A 113 23.66 14.00 -29.63
N ASP A 114 24.36 12.86 -29.60
CA ASP A 114 24.94 12.25 -30.79
C ASP A 114 24.20 10.97 -31.17
N ARG A 115 23.61 10.94 -32.37
CA ARG A 115 22.93 9.75 -32.89
C ARG A 115 23.96 8.77 -33.46
N LEU A 116 24.46 7.87 -32.59
CA LEU A 116 25.45 6.86 -32.96
C LEU A 116 24.95 5.88 -34.03
N SER A 117 23.66 5.53 -34.02
CA SER A 117 23.09 4.60 -34.99
C SER A 117 21.58 4.86 -35.25
N PRO A 118 20.94 4.13 -36.19
CA PRO A 118 19.48 4.18 -36.34
C PRO A 118 18.72 3.84 -35.06
N THR A 119 19.31 3.05 -34.15
CA THR A 119 18.67 2.55 -32.92
C THR A 119 19.22 3.16 -31.62
N THR A 120 20.31 3.93 -31.64
CA THR A 120 21.00 4.35 -30.41
C THR A 120 21.51 5.80 -30.46
N PHE A 121 21.33 6.52 -29.35
CA PHE A 121 21.94 7.82 -29.07
C PHE A 121 22.97 7.72 -27.94
N ALA A 122 24.00 8.57 -28.00
CA ALA A 122 24.75 9.03 -26.84
C ALA A 122 24.17 10.36 -26.33
N LEU A 123 24.11 10.50 -25.01
CA LEU A 123 23.62 11.68 -24.29
C LEU A 123 24.73 12.19 -23.38
N THR A 124 25.08 13.47 -23.48
CA THR A 124 26.10 14.12 -22.63
C THR A 124 25.47 15.24 -21.81
N LEU A 125 25.61 15.15 -20.48
CA LEU A 125 25.05 16.08 -19.51
C LEU A 125 26.15 16.72 -18.64
N GLU A 126 26.07 18.04 -18.43
CA GLU A 126 26.86 18.73 -17.40
C GLU A 126 25.98 19.11 -16.20
N THR A 127 26.47 18.96 -14.98
CA THR A 127 25.78 19.42 -13.75
C THR A 127 26.67 20.37 -12.94
N PRO A 128 26.15 21.51 -12.44
CA PRO A 128 26.93 22.43 -11.61
C PRO A 128 27.31 21.83 -10.24
N ASP A 129 26.64 20.74 -9.84
CA ASP A 129 26.86 20.03 -8.57
C ASP A 129 27.77 18.79 -8.74
N ARG A 130 28.58 18.73 -9.81
CA ARG A 130 29.40 17.57 -10.20
C ARG A 130 30.29 17.03 -9.09
N ASP A 131 30.88 17.90 -8.26
CA ASP A 131 31.75 17.55 -7.13
C ASP A 131 31.01 16.84 -5.98
N LYS A 132 29.67 16.87 -5.99
CA LYS A 132 28.80 16.20 -5.00
C LYS A 132 28.34 14.82 -5.47
N LEU A 133 28.43 14.55 -6.78
CA LEU A 133 28.04 13.28 -7.41
C LEU A 133 29.21 12.29 -7.41
N ALA A 134 29.33 11.51 -6.34
CA ALA A 134 30.27 10.39 -6.25
C ALA A 134 29.54 9.07 -6.56
N PHE A 135 29.90 8.42 -7.67
CA PHE A 135 29.31 7.16 -8.14
C PHE A 135 30.40 6.12 -8.46
N LEU A 136 30.04 4.84 -8.48
CA LEU A 136 30.93 3.75 -8.86
C LEU A 136 30.75 3.34 -10.33
N PRO A 137 31.82 2.92 -11.03
CA PRO A 137 31.73 2.60 -12.44
C PRO A 137 30.86 1.35 -12.66
N GLY A 138 29.74 1.55 -13.34
CA GLY A 138 28.66 0.57 -13.51
C GLY A 138 27.28 1.04 -13.03
N GLN A 139 27.23 2.02 -12.11
CA GLN A 139 25.99 2.54 -11.54
C GLN A 139 25.14 3.36 -12.52
N TYR A 140 23.88 3.65 -12.13
CA TYR A 140 22.90 4.37 -12.93
C TYR A 140 22.22 5.53 -12.19
N VAL A 141 21.50 6.37 -12.95
CA VAL A 141 20.62 7.42 -12.44
C VAL A 141 19.26 7.37 -13.10
N ASN A 142 18.24 7.89 -12.42
CA ASN A 142 16.88 7.98 -12.93
C ASN A 142 16.69 9.38 -13.53
N ILE A 143 16.75 9.50 -14.87
CA ILE A 143 16.61 10.78 -15.59
C ILE A 143 15.12 11.07 -15.85
N GLU A 144 14.66 12.27 -15.52
CA GLU A 144 13.30 12.77 -15.81
C GLU A 144 13.13 13.06 -17.30
N VAL A 145 12.03 12.59 -17.90
CA VAL A 145 11.71 12.79 -19.34
C VAL A 145 10.92 14.10 -19.52
N PRO A 146 11.48 15.13 -20.19
CA PRO A 146 10.91 16.48 -20.20
C PRO A 146 9.45 16.57 -20.68
N GLY A 147 8.62 17.17 -19.82
CA GLY A 147 7.19 17.38 -20.03
C GLY A 147 6.27 16.22 -19.61
N THR A 148 6.81 15.12 -19.06
CA THR A 148 6.02 13.93 -18.70
C THR A 148 5.87 13.68 -17.20
N GLY A 149 6.80 14.19 -16.38
CA GLY A 149 6.89 13.88 -14.95
C GLY A 149 7.28 12.42 -14.64
N GLN A 150 7.67 11.63 -15.65
CA GLN A 150 8.20 10.27 -15.48
C GLN A 150 9.72 10.26 -15.53
N THR A 151 10.34 9.30 -14.85
CA THR A 151 11.79 9.01 -14.96
C THR A 151 12.07 7.75 -15.78
N ARG A 152 13.30 7.59 -16.27
CA ARG A 152 13.86 6.34 -16.84
C ARG A 152 15.30 6.13 -16.37
N SER A 153 15.68 4.88 -16.11
CA SER A 153 16.99 4.51 -15.60
C SER A 153 18.04 4.46 -16.72
N TYR A 154 19.16 5.16 -16.54
CA TYR A 154 20.30 5.13 -17.47
C TYR A 154 21.63 5.00 -16.72
N SER A 155 22.40 3.97 -17.06
CA SER A 155 23.77 3.76 -16.56
C SER A 155 24.74 4.77 -17.14
N PHE A 156 25.64 5.27 -16.30
CA PHE A 156 26.77 6.07 -16.77
C PHE A 156 27.65 5.26 -17.72
N SER A 157 28.18 5.91 -18.75
CA SER A 157 29.28 5.39 -19.58
C SER A 157 30.59 6.15 -19.41
N ASN A 158 30.61 7.31 -18.74
CA ASN A 158 31.84 8.02 -18.34
C ASN A 158 32.53 7.39 -17.12
N ALA A 159 33.77 7.77 -16.84
CA ALA A 159 34.48 7.42 -15.62
C ALA A 159 33.96 8.23 -14.41
N PRO A 160 34.11 7.71 -13.16
CA PRO A 160 33.71 8.38 -11.91
C PRO A 160 34.24 9.80 -11.69
N ASP A 161 35.35 10.19 -12.33
CA ASP A 161 35.99 11.51 -12.21
C ASP A 161 35.79 12.42 -13.43
N ASP A 162 35.18 11.93 -14.52
CA ASP A 162 34.93 12.73 -15.73
C ASP A 162 33.89 13.83 -15.44
N LYS A 163 34.14 15.06 -15.90
CA LYS A 163 33.25 16.21 -15.63
C LYS A 163 31.88 16.06 -16.29
N GLU A 164 31.88 15.63 -17.54
CA GLU A 164 30.70 15.34 -18.34
C GLU A 164 30.15 13.94 -17.99
N LEU A 165 28.83 13.84 -17.84
CA LEU A 165 28.13 12.60 -17.58
C LEU A 165 27.59 12.07 -18.91
N THR A 166 28.02 10.88 -19.34
CA THR A 166 27.59 10.28 -20.61
C THR A 166 26.75 9.04 -20.40
N PHE A 167 25.80 8.80 -21.31
CA PHE A 167 24.84 7.70 -21.27
C PHE A 167 24.60 7.16 -22.69
N LEU A 168 24.27 5.87 -22.83
CA LEU A 168 23.80 5.29 -24.08
C LEU A 168 22.31 4.96 -23.99
N VAL A 169 21.50 5.49 -24.91
CA VAL A 169 20.04 5.35 -24.92
C VAL A 169 19.59 4.61 -26.17
N LYS A 170 18.99 3.43 -26.01
CA LYS A 170 18.37 2.68 -27.11
C LYS A 170 17.01 3.30 -27.43
N LEU A 171 16.83 3.69 -28.67
CA LEU A 171 15.56 4.13 -29.23
C LEU A 171 14.57 2.95 -29.29
N THR A 172 13.43 3.14 -28.66
CA THR A 172 12.28 2.23 -28.72
C THR A 172 11.11 3.00 -29.34
N PRO A 173 10.46 2.49 -30.41
CA PRO A 173 9.34 3.20 -31.05
C PRO A 173 8.22 3.51 -30.05
N GLY A 174 7.84 4.80 -29.92
CA GLY A 174 6.82 5.26 -28.97
C GLY A 174 7.28 5.27 -27.50
N GLY A 175 8.59 5.17 -27.24
CA GLY A 175 9.14 5.28 -25.91
C GLY A 175 9.38 6.75 -25.54
N LEU A 176 8.73 7.27 -24.49
CA LEU A 176 8.73 8.70 -24.12
C LEU A 176 10.11 9.41 -24.17
N MET A 177 11.19 8.76 -23.73
CA MET A 177 12.54 9.33 -23.81
C MET A 177 13.12 9.23 -25.23
N SER A 178 12.82 8.16 -25.98
CA SER A 178 13.17 8.05 -27.40
C SER A 178 12.52 9.16 -28.21
N ASP A 179 11.21 9.37 -28.02
CA ASP A 179 10.44 10.40 -28.71
C ASP A 179 10.95 11.82 -28.37
N TYR A 180 11.28 12.07 -27.09
CA TYR A 180 11.99 13.29 -26.69
C TYR A 180 13.32 13.47 -27.45
N LEU A 181 14.18 12.45 -27.45
CA LEU A 181 15.51 12.52 -28.09
C LEU A 181 15.47 12.61 -29.61
N THR A 182 14.42 12.09 -30.27
CA THR A 182 14.27 12.16 -31.74
C THR A 182 13.53 13.40 -32.24
N GLU A 183 12.61 13.97 -31.46
CA GLU A 183 11.70 15.03 -31.93
C GLU A 183 11.90 16.40 -31.25
N ARG A 184 12.44 16.44 -30.01
CA ARG A 184 12.37 17.64 -29.15
C ARG A 184 13.70 18.06 -28.54
N ALA A 185 14.59 17.12 -28.22
CA ALA A 185 15.79 17.38 -27.43
C ALA A 185 16.82 18.25 -28.17
N ALA A 186 17.39 19.24 -27.48
CA ALA A 186 18.43 20.10 -28.00
C ALA A 186 19.51 20.41 -26.95
N PRO A 187 20.79 20.58 -27.35
CA PRO A 187 21.81 21.14 -26.47
C PRO A 187 21.38 22.50 -25.90
N GLY A 188 21.35 22.59 -24.57
CA GLY A 188 20.77 23.71 -23.82
C GLY A 188 19.55 23.34 -22.96
N ASP A 189 18.90 22.19 -23.20
CA ASP A 189 17.77 21.73 -22.38
C ASP A 189 18.18 21.44 -20.93
N GLU A 190 17.33 21.80 -19.96
CA GLU A 190 17.48 21.36 -18.56
C GLU A 190 16.85 19.97 -18.36
N LEU A 191 17.65 19.06 -17.81
CA LEU A 191 17.26 17.72 -17.38
C LEU A 191 17.47 17.58 -15.87
N ARG A 192 16.70 16.69 -15.25
CA ARG A 192 16.86 16.32 -13.83
C ARG A 192 17.13 14.84 -13.73
N PHE A 193 18.00 14.44 -12.80
CA PHE A 193 18.21 13.03 -12.51
C PHE A 193 18.42 12.77 -11.03
N THR A 194 18.11 11.55 -10.58
CA THR A 194 18.30 11.11 -9.18
C THR A 194 19.16 9.87 -9.09
N GLY A 195 20.20 9.89 -8.26
CA GLY A 195 21.10 8.77 -8.00
C GLY A 195 22.40 9.20 -7.30
N PRO A 196 23.48 8.40 -7.36
CA PRO A 196 23.59 7.15 -8.11
C PRO A 196 22.87 5.98 -7.43
N ASN A 197 22.48 4.99 -8.24
CA ASN A 197 21.75 3.79 -7.86
C ASN A 197 22.46 2.53 -8.42
N GLY A 198 22.09 1.35 -7.90
CA GLY A 198 22.54 0.05 -8.42
C GLY A 198 23.73 -0.58 -7.68
N SER A 199 23.73 -1.92 -7.63
CA SER A 199 24.80 -2.77 -7.05
C SER A 199 25.79 -3.31 -8.10
N PHE A 200 25.51 -3.09 -9.38
CA PHE A 200 26.41 -3.41 -10.48
C PHE A 200 27.53 -2.36 -10.54
N PHE A 201 28.73 -2.75 -10.10
CA PHE A 201 29.92 -1.91 -10.16
C PHE A 201 31.21 -2.74 -10.05
N LEU A 202 32.29 -2.25 -10.65
CA LEU A 202 33.61 -2.90 -10.56
C LEU A 202 34.09 -2.99 -9.11
N ARG A 203 34.42 -4.21 -8.65
CA ARG A 203 34.99 -4.44 -7.31
C ARG A 203 36.49 -4.13 -7.24
N GLU A 204 36.95 -3.76 -6.05
CA GLU A 204 38.35 -3.39 -5.75
C GLU A 204 39.26 -4.64 -5.62
N THR A 205 39.26 -5.50 -6.64
CA THR A 205 40.02 -6.76 -6.68
C THR A 205 40.86 -6.88 -7.95
N GLU A 206 42.12 -7.30 -7.83
CA GLU A 206 43.01 -7.56 -8.99
C GLU A 206 42.83 -8.94 -9.64
N ARG A 207 41.65 -9.56 -9.48
CA ARG A 207 41.30 -10.81 -10.20
C ARG A 207 40.98 -10.51 -11.67
N PRO A 208 41.17 -11.48 -12.58
CA PRO A 208 40.67 -11.40 -13.95
C PRO A 208 39.18 -11.07 -14.03
N VAL A 209 38.77 -10.31 -15.05
CA VAL A 209 37.37 -9.91 -15.27
C VAL A 209 36.84 -10.33 -16.64
N LEU A 210 35.63 -10.87 -16.66
CA LEU A 210 34.87 -11.18 -17.87
C LEU A 210 33.65 -10.28 -17.96
N LEU A 211 33.70 -9.33 -18.88
CA LEU A 211 32.69 -8.30 -19.13
C LEU A 211 31.77 -8.79 -20.26
N LEU A 212 30.46 -8.76 -20.07
CA LEU A 212 29.47 -9.25 -21.03
C LEU A 212 28.39 -8.18 -21.25
N ALA A 213 28.33 -7.60 -22.45
CA ALA A 213 27.46 -6.48 -22.79
C ALA A 213 26.39 -6.86 -23.82
N GLY A 214 25.13 -6.46 -23.59
CA GLY A 214 24.01 -6.68 -24.51
C GLY A 214 23.36 -5.37 -24.94
N GLY A 215 23.52 -4.98 -26.21
CA GLY A 215 23.00 -3.70 -26.73
C GLY A 215 23.54 -2.50 -25.92
N THR A 216 22.67 -1.59 -25.47
CA THR A 216 23.10 -0.47 -24.62
C THR A 216 23.54 -0.87 -23.21
N GLY A 217 23.46 -2.17 -22.83
CA GLY A 217 24.19 -2.72 -21.68
C GLY A 217 25.71 -2.57 -21.78
N LEU A 218 26.23 -2.11 -22.92
CA LEU A 218 27.58 -1.61 -23.07
C LEU A 218 27.88 -0.35 -22.22
N ALA A 219 26.89 0.49 -21.89
CA ALA A 219 27.11 1.75 -21.16
C ALA A 219 27.85 1.57 -19.82
N PRO A 220 27.35 0.77 -18.85
CA PRO A 220 28.05 0.58 -17.58
C PRO A 220 29.39 -0.12 -17.75
N ILE A 221 29.56 -0.95 -18.79
CA ILE A 221 30.83 -1.58 -19.12
C ILE A 221 31.86 -0.55 -19.62
N LEU A 222 31.46 0.45 -20.40
CA LEU A 222 32.34 1.56 -20.79
C LEU A 222 32.77 2.39 -19.57
N SER A 223 31.90 2.59 -18.59
CA SER A 223 32.27 3.25 -17.32
C SER A 223 33.32 2.44 -16.56
N ILE A 224 33.16 1.11 -16.50
CA ILE A 224 34.14 0.16 -15.93
C ILE A 224 35.49 0.25 -16.66
N LEU A 225 35.50 0.17 -18.00
CA LEU A 225 36.74 0.21 -18.78
C LEU A 225 37.45 1.57 -18.70
N ARG A 226 36.71 2.69 -18.74
CA ARG A 226 37.26 4.04 -18.60
C ARG A 226 37.82 4.28 -17.18
N ALA A 227 37.22 3.68 -16.14
CA ALA A 227 37.77 3.68 -14.79
C ALA A 227 39.05 2.81 -14.66
N MET A 228 39.06 1.61 -15.25
CA MET A 228 40.24 0.74 -15.30
C MET A 228 41.44 1.42 -15.99
N ARG A 229 41.19 2.18 -17.06
CA ARG A 229 42.19 3.06 -17.67
C ARG A 229 42.67 4.13 -16.69
N ALA A 230 41.75 4.85 -16.04
CA ALA A 230 42.07 5.97 -15.16
C ALA A 230 42.94 5.56 -13.95
N CYS A 231 42.75 4.35 -13.40
CA CYS A 231 43.59 3.82 -12.32
C CYS A 231 44.86 3.07 -12.79
N GLY A 232 45.07 2.90 -14.12
CA GLY A 232 46.21 2.17 -14.66
C GLY A 232 46.17 0.67 -14.37
N SER A 233 44.98 0.07 -14.35
CA SER A 233 44.79 -1.35 -14.05
C SER A 233 45.43 -2.25 -15.11
N SER A 234 46.24 -3.22 -14.64
CA SER A 234 46.85 -4.29 -15.45
C SER A 234 46.21 -5.68 -15.23
N ARG A 235 45.04 -5.75 -14.57
CA ARG A 235 44.31 -7.02 -14.40
C ARG A 235 43.85 -7.56 -15.77
N PRO A 236 43.97 -8.88 -16.04
CA PRO A 236 43.45 -9.46 -17.28
C PRO A 236 41.95 -9.19 -17.44
N ALA A 237 41.54 -8.75 -18.63
CA ALA A 237 40.16 -8.42 -18.92
C ALA A 237 39.75 -8.92 -20.30
N HIS A 238 38.56 -9.52 -20.39
CA HIS A 238 37.94 -9.86 -21.66
C HIS A 238 36.52 -9.30 -21.74
N LEU A 239 36.18 -8.62 -22.84
CA LEU A 239 34.82 -8.16 -23.13
C LEU A 239 34.21 -8.96 -24.29
N VAL A 240 33.02 -9.52 -24.09
CA VAL A 240 32.14 -9.95 -25.20
C VAL A 240 30.97 -8.99 -25.33
N TYR A 241 30.86 -8.31 -26.47
CA TYR A 241 29.74 -7.43 -26.79
C TYR A 241 28.78 -8.09 -27.79
N GLY A 242 27.50 -8.24 -27.42
CA GLY A 242 26.46 -8.86 -28.24
C GLY A 242 25.35 -7.89 -28.61
N VAL A 243 24.91 -7.93 -29.86
CA VAL A 243 23.78 -7.13 -30.37
C VAL A 243 22.87 -7.94 -31.31
N SER A 244 21.68 -7.41 -31.60
CA SER A 244 20.71 -8.09 -32.48
C SER A 244 21.08 -7.99 -33.96
N THR A 245 21.38 -6.77 -34.45
CA THR A 245 21.65 -6.44 -35.86
C THR A 245 22.84 -5.48 -35.97
N ASP A 246 23.37 -5.29 -37.19
CA ASP A 246 24.50 -4.36 -37.43
C ASP A 246 24.16 -2.91 -37.02
N ASP A 247 22.89 -2.48 -37.10
CA ASP A 247 22.41 -1.16 -36.64
C ASP A 247 22.52 -0.95 -35.11
N ASP A 248 22.62 -2.02 -34.32
CA ASP A 248 22.80 -1.93 -32.86
C ASP A 248 24.28 -1.84 -32.44
N LEU A 249 25.24 -1.98 -33.38
CA LEU A 249 26.67 -1.84 -33.09
C LEU A 249 27.05 -0.36 -32.89
N VAL A 250 27.51 -0.02 -31.69
CA VAL A 250 28.02 1.32 -31.35
C VAL A 250 29.35 1.24 -30.60
N GLU A 251 30.05 2.38 -30.49
CA GLU A 251 31.26 2.55 -29.65
C GLU A 251 32.45 1.61 -29.99
N LEU A 252 32.46 0.96 -31.16
CA LEU A 252 33.53 0.02 -31.55
C LEU A 252 34.92 0.68 -31.61
N ASP A 253 35.02 1.92 -32.09
CA ASP A 253 36.28 2.69 -32.10
C ASP A 253 36.73 3.05 -30.67
N THR A 254 35.78 3.35 -29.78
CA THR A 254 36.04 3.59 -28.34
C THR A 254 36.58 2.32 -27.67
N LEU A 255 36.00 1.15 -27.98
CA LEU A 255 36.48 -0.14 -27.49
C LEU A 255 37.88 -0.47 -28.04
N ALA A 256 38.15 -0.15 -29.31
CA ALA A 256 39.49 -0.30 -29.90
C ALA A 256 40.53 0.61 -29.21
N SER A 257 40.18 1.87 -28.90
CA SER A 257 41.07 2.80 -28.17
C SER A 257 41.31 2.32 -26.74
N LEU A 258 40.25 1.93 -26.01
CA LEU A 258 40.36 1.40 -24.64
C LEU A 258 41.21 0.13 -24.59
N ALA A 259 41.11 -0.77 -25.58
CA ALA A 259 41.95 -1.97 -25.68
C ALA A 259 43.42 -1.68 -26.05
N ALA A 260 43.72 -0.51 -26.61
CA ALA A 260 45.10 -0.03 -26.81
C ALA A 260 45.65 0.72 -25.58
N GLU A 261 44.78 1.21 -24.69
CA GLU A 261 45.12 2.03 -23.52
C GLU A 261 45.13 1.25 -22.18
N VAL A 262 44.40 0.15 -22.07
CA VAL A 262 44.31 -0.71 -20.87
C VAL A 262 45.13 -1.98 -21.06
N GLU A 263 46.21 -2.14 -20.27
CA GLU A 263 47.07 -3.32 -20.34
C GLU A 263 46.31 -4.58 -19.93
N GLY A 264 46.32 -5.61 -20.78
CA GLY A 264 45.62 -6.87 -20.54
C GLY A 264 44.14 -6.89 -20.93
N LEU A 265 43.60 -5.81 -21.51
CA LEU A 265 42.24 -5.80 -22.07
C LEU A 265 42.20 -6.43 -23.47
N THR A 266 41.33 -7.41 -23.64
CA THR A 266 40.94 -8.00 -24.93
C THR A 266 39.44 -7.88 -25.12
N TRP A 267 38.97 -7.90 -26.36
CA TRP A 267 37.53 -7.89 -26.64
C TRP A 267 37.18 -8.59 -27.95
N ASP A 268 35.97 -9.13 -27.98
CA ASP A 268 35.29 -9.73 -29.12
C ASP A 268 33.87 -9.14 -29.18
N TYR A 269 33.25 -9.12 -30.36
CA TYR A 269 31.83 -8.78 -30.51
C TYR A 269 31.11 -9.75 -31.44
N CYS A 270 29.79 -9.88 -31.28
CA CYS A 270 28.92 -10.71 -32.12
C CYS A 270 27.58 -10.04 -32.42
N VAL A 271 27.02 -10.39 -33.58
CA VAL A 271 25.68 -10.00 -34.01
C VAL A 271 24.82 -11.27 -34.15
N ALA A 272 23.59 -11.24 -33.63
CA ALA A 272 22.69 -12.39 -33.67
C ALA A 272 22.12 -12.67 -35.07
N ASP A 273 21.99 -11.64 -35.90
CA ASP A 273 21.57 -11.72 -37.30
C ASP A 273 22.52 -12.61 -38.14
N PRO A 274 22.04 -13.70 -38.75
CA PRO A 274 22.88 -14.57 -39.59
C PRO A 274 23.37 -13.89 -40.87
N ASP A 275 22.71 -12.83 -41.36
CA ASP A 275 23.08 -12.09 -42.57
C ASP A 275 24.04 -10.92 -42.30
N SER A 276 24.34 -10.64 -41.03
CA SER A 276 25.30 -9.63 -40.54
C SER A 276 26.66 -9.63 -41.26
N SER A 277 27.33 -8.48 -41.31
CA SER A 277 28.72 -8.36 -41.78
C SER A 277 29.79 -8.67 -40.72
N ALA A 278 29.41 -8.90 -39.45
CA ALA A 278 30.32 -9.02 -38.32
C ALA A 278 31.23 -10.27 -38.35
N PRO A 279 32.45 -10.22 -37.76
CA PRO A 279 33.38 -11.34 -37.71
C PRO A 279 32.85 -12.57 -36.97
N ASN A 280 32.11 -12.36 -35.87
CA ASN A 280 31.43 -13.41 -35.12
C ASN A 280 29.91 -13.25 -35.23
N LYS A 281 29.19 -14.37 -35.34
CA LYS A 281 27.72 -14.41 -35.43
C LYS A 281 27.12 -15.27 -34.33
N GLY A 282 25.93 -14.91 -33.87
CA GLY A 282 25.23 -15.56 -32.76
C GLY A 282 25.23 -14.73 -31.48
N TYR A 283 25.45 -15.37 -30.34
CA TYR A 283 25.23 -14.79 -29.01
C TYR A 283 26.50 -14.75 -28.18
N VAL A 284 26.57 -13.89 -27.15
CA VAL A 284 27.78 -13.73 -26.32
C VAL A 284 28.30 -15.05 -25.72
N THR A 285 27.39 -15.99 -25.42
CA THR A 285 27.72 -17.31 -24.86
C THR A 285 28.53 -18.20 -25.80
N SER A 286 28.51 -17.98 -27.12
CA SER A 286 29.38 -18.71 -28.06
C SER A 286 30.81 -18.16 -28.17
N LEU A 287 31.11 -17.04 -27.49
CA LEU A 287 32.45 -16.43 -27.45
C LEU A 287 33.11 -16.50 -26.06
N ILE A 288 32.43 -17.09 -25.07
CA ILE A 288 33.03 -17.43 -23.78
C ILE A 288 33.90 -18.68 -23.99
N ARG A 289 35.22 -18.50 -23.94
CA ARG A 289 36.22 -19.56 -24.11
C ARG A 289 36.82 -19.95 -22.76
N GLU A 290 37.38 -21.15 -22.66
CA GLU A 290 38.06 -21.65 -21.44
C GLU A 290 39.16 -20.70 -20.94
N GLU A 291 39.89 -20.06 -21.86
CA GLU A 291 40.91 -19.05 -21.57
C GLU A 291 40.35 -17.79 -20.87
N HIS A 292 39.10 -17.40 -21.13
CA HIS A 292 38.42 -16.26 -20.49
C HIS A 292 37.88 -16.60 -19.09
N LEU A 293 37.83 -17.89 -18.73
CA LEU A 293 37.25 -18.37 -17.48
C LEU A 293 38.29 -18.56 -16.37
N HIS A 294 39.59 -18.52 -16.69
CA HIS A 294 40.71 -18.64 -15.75
C HIS A 294 40.58 -19.82 -14.75
N GLY A 295 40.00 -20.94 -15.19
CA GLY A 295 39.75 -22.12 -14.35
C GLY A 295 38.75 -21.90 -13.20
N GLY A 296 37.94 -20.83 -13.28
CA GLY A 296 37.03 -20.36 -12.23
C GLY A 296 37.51 -19.10 -11.50
N ASP A 297 38.80 -18.74 -11.58
CA ASP A 297 39.36 -17.55 -10.93
C ASP A 297 39.11 -16.26 -11.74
N VAL A 298 37.84 -15.96 -11.98
CA VAL A 298 37.35 -14.80 -12.74
C VAL A 298 36.17 -14.14 -12.03
N ALA A 299 36.01 -12.83 -12.18
CA ALA A 299 34.80 -12.10 -11.80
C ALA A 299 33.99 -11.73 -13.06
N VAL A 300 32.74 -12.18 -13.15
CA VAL A 300 31.86 -11.95 -14.29
C VAL A 300 30.97 -10.74 -14.05
N TYR A 301 30.86 -9.86 -15.06
CA TYR A 301 30.06 -8.65 -15.04
C TYR A 301 29.18 -8.60 -16.29
N LEU A 302 27.87 -8.76 -16.11
CA LEU A 302 26.91 -9.02 -17.19
C LEU A 302 25.78 -7.96 -17.23
N CYS A 303 25.75 -7.11 -18.25
CA CYS A 303 24.69 -6.12 -18.41
C CYS A 303 24.01 -6.24 -19.78
N GLY A 304 22.67 -6.29 -19.79
CA GLY A 304 21.90 -6.38 -21.03
C GLY A 304 20.41 -6.68 -20.80
N PRO A 305 19.65 -7.01 -21.87
CA PRO A 305 18.24 -7.33 -21.75
C PRO A 305 18.01 -8.66 -21.00
N PRO A 306 16.91 -8.81 -20.23
CA PRO A 306 16.70 -9.98 -19.37
C PRO A 306 16.88 -11.36 -20.05
N PRO A 307 16.44 -11.62 -21.29
CA PRO A 307 16.66 -12.92 -21.95
C PRO A 307 18.14 -13.26 -22.17
N MET A 308 19.01 -12.26 -22.40
CA MET A 308 20.45 -12.47 -22.47
C MET A 308 21.03 -12.79 -21.10
N VAL A 309 20.58 -12.09 -20.05
CA VAL A 309 21.08 -12.30 -18.69
C VAL A 309 20.81 -13.73 -18.23
N GLU A 310 19.60 -14.24 -18.46
CA GLU A 310 19.25 -15.63 -18.11
C GLU A 310 19.95 -16.67 -19.00
N ALA A 311 20.13 -16.39 -20.30
CA ALA A 311 20.88 -17.29 -21.19
C ALA A 311 22.34 -17.45 -20.74
N VAL A 312 22.99 -16.37 -20.26
CA VAL A 312 24.36 -16.43 -19.71
C VAL A 312 24.38 -17.11 -18.34
N ARG A 313 23.47 -16.79 -17.41
CA ARG A 313 23.36 -17.51 -16.12
C ARG A 313 23.23 -19.02 -16.34
N LYS A 314 22.35 -19.44 -17.26
CA LYS A 314 22.18 -20.85 -17.61
C LYS A 314 23.45 -21.44 -18.22
N HIS A 315 24.16 -20.74 -19.10
CA HIS A 315 25.40 -21.23 -19.72
C HIS A 315 26.49 -21.55 -18.68
N PHE A 316 26.69 -20.70 -17.66
CA PHE A 316 27.63 -20.99 -16.56
C PHE A 316 27.20 -22.22 -15.73
N THR A 317 25.91 -22.34 -15.44
CA THR A 317 25.34 -23.51 -14.73
C THR A 317 25.50 -24.80 -15.53
N ASP A 318 25.17 -24.79 -16.82
CA ASP A 318 25.31 -25.93 -17.74
C ASP A 318 26.79 -26.36 -17.89
N ALA A 319 27.72 -25.41 -17.85
CA ALA A 319 29.16 -25.65 -17.89
C ALA A 319 29.76 -26.11 -16.54
N GLY A 320 29.02 -26.01 -15.43
CA GLY A 320 29.50 -26.31 -14.09
C GLY A 320 30.55 -25.35 -13.54
N VAL A 321 30.69 -24.15 -14.13
CA VAL A 321 31.74 -23.17 -13.79
C VAL A 321 31.21 -22.20 -12.74
N GLN A 322 31.88 -22.16 -11.59
CA GLN A 322 31.59 -21.25 -10.48
C GLN A 322 32.65 -20.12 -10.44
N PRO A 323 32.37 -18.94 -11.01
CA PRO A 323 33.27 -17.80 -10.95
C PRO A 323 33.33 -17.20 -9.54
N THR A 324 34.41 -16.48 -9.23
CA THR A 324 34.64 -15.85 -7.90
C THR A 324 33.64 -14.75 -7.55
N GLY A 325 32.95 -14.21 -8.56
CA GLY A 325 31.82 -13.32 -8.43
C GLY A 325 31.05 -13.29 -9.75
N PHE A 326 29.73 -13.17 -9.66
CA PHE A 326 28.85 -13.07 -10.83
C PHE A 326 27.87 -11.91 -10.58
N TYR A 327 28.18 -10.75 -11.15
CA TYR A 327 27.42 -9.52 -11.01
C TYR A 327 26.63 -9.28 -12.30
N TYR A 328 25.35 -8.92 -12.21
CA TYR A 328 24.55 -8.62 -13.38
C TYR A 328 23.60 -7.43 -13.20
N GLU A 329 23.16 -6.87 -14.32
CA GLU A 329 22.25 -5.73 -14.41
C GLU A 329 21.27 -5.93 -15.59
N LYS A 330 19.97 -5.68 -15.38
CA LYS A 330 18.89 -6.10 -16.31
C LYS A 330 18.17 -4.90 -16.93
N PHE A 331 18.41 -4.64 -18.21
CA PHE A 331 17.76 -3.56 -18.96
C PHE A 331 16.44 -4.02 -19.57
N ALA A 332 15.34 -3.88 -18.82
CA ALA A 332 14.00 -4.15 -19.32
C ALA A 332 13.55 -3.09 -20.35
N LEU A 333 12.99 -3.55 -21.47
CA LEU A 333 12.30 -2.69 -22.44
C LEU A 333 10.80 -2.73 -22.17
N ALA A 334 10.12 -1.59 -22.22
CA ALA A 334 8.67 -1.55 -22.27
C ALA A 334 8.17 -2.14 -23.60
N ALA A 335 7.15 -2.99 -23.55
CA ALA A 335 6.60 -3.63 -24.75
C ALA A 335 5.77 -2.63 -25.58
N PRO A 336 5.94 -2.57 -26.91
CA PRO A 336 5.15 -1.69 -27.76
C PRO A 336 3.73 -2.22 -28.02
N ALA A 337 2.78 -1.31 -28.12
CA ALA A 337 1.39 -1.59 -28.47
C ALA A 337 1.26 -2.28 -29.84
N GLY A 338 0.51 -3.38 -29.90
CA GLY A 338 0.32 -4.16 -31.13
C GLY A 338 -0.70 -3.55 -32.10
N GLU A 339 -0.27 -2.68 -33.01
CA GLU A 339 -1.14 -2.20 -34.10
C GLU A 339 -1.39 -3.29 -35.17
N ALA A 340 -2.65 -3.44 -35.57
CA ALA A 340 -3.07 -4.45 -36.54
C ALA A 340 -2.77 -4.02 -37.98
N THR A 341 -1.81 -4.68 -38.62
CA THR A 341 -1.47 -4.44 -40.04
C THR A 341 -2.48 -5.09 -40.99
N ALA A 342 -3.43 -4.29 -41.47
CA ALA A 342 -4.41 -4.71 -42.48
C ALA A 342 -3.78 -4.89 -43.87
N GLY A 343 -3.21 -6.07 -44.15
CA GLY A 343 -2.72 -6.48 -45.47
C GLY A 343 -3.84 -6.91 -46.43
N ALA A 344 -3.89 -6.33 -47.63
CA ALA A 344 -4.99 -6.53 -48.58
C ALA A 344 -4.97 -7.90 -49.31
N ASN A 345 -6.12 -8.28 -49.87
CA ASN A 345 -6.40 -9.63 -50.35
C ASN A 345 -6.29 -9.78 -51.90
N ALA A 346 -5.73 -10.92 -52.34
CA ALA A 346 -5.90 -11.61 -53.64
C ALA A 346 -5.66 -10.87 -55.00
N ALA A 347 -4.63 -11.32 -55.74
CA ALA A 347 -4.71 -11.86 -57.13
C ALA A 347 -3.30 -12.13 -57.73
N GLY A 348 -2.99 -13.22 -58.44
CA GLY A 348 -3.74 -14.46 -58.72
C GLY A 348 -3.10 -15.31 -59.85
N ARG A 349 -3.79 -16.38 -60.28
CA ARG A 349 -3.57 -17.19 -61.52
C ARG A 349 -2.35 -18.17 -61.62
N GLY A 350 -2.51 -19.37 -61.07
CA GLY A 350 -2.71 -20.59 -61.90
C GLY A 350 -1.53 -21.49 -62.32
N GLN A 351 -1.92 -22.71 -62.75
CA GLN A 351 -1.16 -23.78 -63.45
C GLN A 351 -0.22 -24.71 -62.64
N THR A 352 -0.77 -25.88 -62.29
CA THR A 352 -0.10 -27.21 -62.43
C THR A 352 0.09 -27.57 -63.93
N PRO A 353 0.93 -28.55 -64.37
CA PRO A 353 1.32 -29.77 -63.65
C PRO A 353 2.77 -30.32 -63.91
N GLY A 354 3.09 -31.49 -63.33
CA GLY A 354 3.83 -32.53 -64.08
C GLY A 354 5.17 -33.03 -63.56
N ALA A 355 5.11 -34.07 -62.71
CA ALA A 355 6.08 -35.15 -62.49
C ALA A 355 7.50 -35.14 -63.11
N THR A 356 8.50 -35.54 -62.31
CA THR A 356 9.35 -36.71 -62.64
C THR A 356 10.10 -37.25 -61.41
N ALA A 357 10.35 -38.56 -61.42
CA ALA A 357 11.37 -39.22 -60.60
C ALA A 357 12.28 -40.04 -61.54
N PRO A 358 13.51 -40.35 -61.12
CA PRO A 358 13.90 -41.75 -61.10
C PRO A 358 14.67 -42.15 -59.83
N ALA A 359 14.91 -43.45 -59.66
CA ALA A 359 15.50 -44.05 -58.47
C ALA A 359 16.98 -44.44 -58.62
N GLY A 360 17.66 -44.61 -57.49
CA GLY A 360 18.93 -45.31 -57.34
C GLY A 360 18.95 -46.00 -55.98
N ALA A 361 19.40 -47.26 -55.89
CA ALA A 361 19.18 -48.10 -54.71
C ALA A 361 20.43 -48.84 -54.24
N ALA A 362 20.56 -49.01 -52.92
CA ALA A 362 21.43 -49.99 -52.28
C ALA A 362 20.87 -50.41 -50.91
N ALA A 363 20.89 -51.71 -50.62
CA ALA A 363 20.80 -52.29 -49.28
C ALA A 363 22.21 -52.86 -48.94
N SER A 364 22.53 -53.45 -47.78
CA SER A 364 21.75 -53.95 -46.64
C SER A 364 22.70 -54.11 -45.43
N GLY A 365 22.18 -54.36 -44.21
CA GLY A 365 23.02 -54.81 -43.09
C GLY A 365 22.34 -54.78 -41.72
N VAL A 366 22.18 -55.95 -41.08
CA VAL A 366 21.65 -56.11 -39.71
C VAL A 366 22.47 -57.16 -38.97
N ALA A 367 22.96 -56.85 -37.75
CA ALA A 367 23.48 -57.84 -36.81
C ALA A 367 23.50 -57.34 -35.35
N ALA A 368 23.07 -58.23 -34.45
CA ALA A 368 23.43 -58.34 -33.03
C ALA A 368 23.94 -59.80 -32.82
N PRO A 369 24.34 -60.34 -31.64
CA PRO A 369 24.32 -59.80 -30.26
C PRO A 369 25.63 -60.12 -29.45
N GLY A 370 25.61 -60.06 -28.11
CA GLY A 370 26.65 -60.68 -27.26
C GLY A 370 26.63 -60.27 -25.76
N ILE A 371 26.98 -61.18 -24.83
CA ILE A 371 27.01 -60.97 -23.36
C ILE A 371 28.27 -61.62 -22.73
N ALA A 372 28.94 -60.96 -21.77
CA ALA A 372 29.87 -61.58 -20.81
C ALA A 372 30.13 -60.69 -19.56
N ALA A 373 30.49 -61.29 -18.41
CA ALA A 373 30.96 -60.64 -17.17
C ALA A 373 31.92 -61.59 -16.39
N PRO A 374 32.92 -61.08 -15.64
CA PRO A 374 32.85 -60.87 -14.17
C PRO A 374 33.66 -59.63 -13.68
N GLY A 375 33.79 -59.27 -12.39
CA GLY A 375 33.17 -59.74 -11.13
C GLY A 375 34.13 -59.78 -9.91
N VAL A 376 33.65 -59.35 -8.71
CA VAL A 376 34.31 -59.30 -7.35
C VAL A 376 35.60 -58.44 -7.22
N ALA A 377 35.88 -57.67 -6.15
CA ALA A 377 35.26 -57.38 -4.83
C ALA A 377 35.45 -55.86 -4.49
N ALA A 378 35.05 -55.24 -3.35
CA ALA A 378 34.67 -55.69 -2.01
C ALA A 378 33.79 -54.68 -1.21
N LEU A 379 33.37 -55.09 0.01
CA LEU A 379 32.88 -54.34 1.21
C LEU A 379 33.03 -52.79 1.16
N GLY A 380 32.11 -51.92 1.60
CA GLY A 380 31.06 -51.90 2.65
C GLY A 380 30.96 -50.43 3.16
N ALA A 381 30.00 -49.92 3.94
CA ALA A 381 28.83 -50.44 4.65
C ALA A 381 27.64 -49.44 4.55
N ALA A 382 26.53 -49.64 5.29
CA ALA A 382 25.25 -48.94 5.05
C ALA A 382 24.76 -48.05 6.22
N ALA A 383 23.89 -47.08 5.88
CA ALA A 383 22.98 -46.38 6.79
C ALA A 383 21.57 -46.28 6.14
N PRO A 384 20.46 -46.43 6.89
CA PRO A 384 19.11 -46.52 6.32
C PRO A 384 18.36 -45.18 6.24
N GLY A 385 17.46 -45.07 5.27
CA GLY A 385 16.41 -44.04 5.23
C GLY A 385 15.06 -44.53 5.77
N VAL A 386 14.05 -43.66 5.76
CA VAL A 386 12.65 -43.99 6.09
C VAL A 386 11.74 -43.40 5.00
N ALA A 387 10.80 -44.21 4.49
CA ALA A 387 9.78 -43.78 3.54
C ALA A 387 8.43 -43.56 4.24
N ALA A 388 7.60 -42.67 3.70
CA ALA A 388 6.23 -42.44 4.17
C ALA A 388 5.25 -43.52 3.70
N LEU A 389 4.10 -43.66 4.38
CA LEU A 389 2.88 -44.26 3.80
C LEU A 389 1.62 -44.00 4.65
N GLY A 390 0.51 -43.72 3.97
CA GLY A 390 -0.84 -44.20 4.32
C GLY A 390 -1.59 -43.60 5.51
N ALA A 391 -2.60 -42.78 5.23
CA ALA A 391 -3.68 -42.49 6.19
C ALA A 391 -4.79 -43.55 6.12
N ALA A 392 -5.34 -43.97 7.27
CA ALA A 392 -6.50 -44.85 7.34
C ALA A 392 -7.32 -44.65 8.63
N ALA A 393 -8.65 -44.52 8.47
CA ALA A 393 -9.68 -44.50 9.51
C ALA A 393 -11.02 -44.92 8.84
N PRO A 394 -12.08 -45.36 9.57
CA PRO A 394 -12.24 -45.36 11.04
C PRO A 394 -12.51 -46.75 11.64
N GLY A 395 -12.57 -46.83 12.98
CA GLY A 395 -13.07 -48.01 13.71
C GLY A 395 -13.23 -47.75 15.20
N THR A 396 -14.42 -48.00 15.76
CA THR A 396 -14.75 -47.73 17.17
C THR A 396 -14.60 -48.99 18.04
N ALA A 397 -13.75 -48.92 19.07
CA ALA A 397 -13.72 -49.86 20.19
C ALA A 397 -13.17 -49.16 21.44
N ALA A 398 -13.50 -49.64 22.64
CA ALA A 398 -13.23 -48.93 23.89
C ALA A 398 -12.57 -49.82 24.95
N SER A 399 -11.94 -49.16 25.94
CA SER A 399 -11.44 -49.69 27.23
C SER A 399 -10.21 -50.61 27.17
N GLY A 400 -9.39 -50.56 28.23
CA GLY A 400 -8.22 -51.43 28.43
C GLY A 400 -7.04 -50.70 29.08
N ALA A 401 -7.02 -50.63 30.41
CA ALA A 401 -5.89 -50.09 31.16
C ALA A 401 -5.06 -51.21 31.80
N ALA A 402 -3.73 -51.21 31.63
CA ALA A 402 -2.73 -51.68 32.59
C ALA A 402 -1.30 -51.51 32.05
N ALA A 403 -0.37 -51.14 32.93
CA ALA A 403 1.07 -51.33 32.73
C ALA A 403 1.64 -52.21 33.87
N PRO A 404 2.72 -52.94 33.59
CA PRO A 404 3.93 -52.90 34.42
C PRO A 404 5.14 -52.50 33.53
N GLY A 405 6.29 -51.97 34.00
CA GLY A 405 6.99 -52.16 35.28
C GLY A 405 7.91 -53.40 35.18
N VAL A 406 9.22 -53.41 35.49
CA VAL A 406 10.25 -52.49 36.05
C VAL A 406 11.61 -52.97 35.45
N GLY A 407 12.76 -52.27 35.29
CA GLY A 407 13.41 -51.07 35.86
C GLY A 407 14.82 -51.46 36.39
N ALA A 408 15.73 -50.62 36.89
CA ALA A 408 15.85 -49.14 36.99
C ALA A 408 17.26 -48.75 37.52
N SER A 409 17.74 -47.53 37.23
CA SER A 409 18.83 -46.80 37.92
C SER A 409 18.79 -45.32 37.45
N GLY A 410 18.99 -44.25 38.23
CA GLY A 410 19.52 -44.03 39.60
C GLY A 410 20.73 -43.08 39.47
N VAL A 411 20.83 -41.86 40.02
CA VAL A 411 20.38 -41.23 41.30
C VAL A 411 20.16 -39.71 41.04
N ALA A 412 18.97 -39.10 41.23
CA ALA A 412 18.42 -38.38 42.41
C ALA A 412 19.20 -37.12 42.93
N ALA A 413 18.60 -36.02 43.43
CA ALA A 413 17.19 -35.51 43.42
C ALA A 413 17.05 -34.08 44.03
N SER A 414 15.85 -33.46 43.86
CA SER A 414 15.21 -32.33 44.63
C SER A 414 15.34 -30.90 44.05
N GLY A 415 14.29 -30.05 44.01
CA GLY A 415 12.84 -30.20 44.26
C GLY A 415 12.07 -28.87 43.95
N VAL A 416 10.92 -28.89 43.24
CA VAL A 416 9.52 -28.90 43.77
C VAL A 416 9.08 -27.56 44.43
N ALA A 417 7.97 -26.90 44.05
CA ALA A 417 6.97 -27.11 42.99
C ALA A 417 6.11 -25.83 42.73
N ALA A 418 5.22 -25.88 41.74
CA ALA A 418 4.14 -24.90 41.52
C ALA A 418 2.76 -25.59 41.43
N LEU A 419 1.75 -24.96 42.03
CA LEU A 419 0.30 -25.23 41.97
C LEU A 419 -0.40 -23.89 42.27
N GLY A 420 -1.66 -23.61 41.93
CA GLY A 420 -2.69 -24.39 41.25
C GLY A 420 -4.06 -23.75 41.60
N ALA A 421 -4.91 -23.46 40.61
CA ALA A 421 -6.06 -22.57 40.80
C ALA A 421 -7.31 -23.26 41.36
N ALA A 422 -8.05 -22.56 42.23
CA ALA A 422 -9.43 -22.87 42.61
C ALA A 422 -10.18 -21.61 43.09
N ALA A 423 -11.43 -21.44 42.66
CA ALA A 423 -12.40 -20.53 43.28
C ALA A 423 -13.36 -21.34 44.18
N PRO A 424 -13.99 -20.73 45.18
CA PRO A 424 -15.47 -20.67 45.10
C PRO A 424 -16.14 -19.48 45.81
N GLY A 425 -17.44 -19.32 45.55
CA GLY A 425 -18.42 -19.11 46.62
C GLY A 425 -18.95 -17.69 46.84
N ASN A 426 -20.27 -17.54 46.75
CA ASN A 426 -21.01 -16.34 47.15
C ASN A 426 -21.50 -16.41 48.61
N ALA A 427 -21.96 -15.26 49.10
CA ALA A 427 -23.07 -15.05 50.05
C ALA A 427 -22.79 -14.68 51.52
N GLU A 428 -23.13 -13.42 51.80
CA GLU A 428 -23.91 -12.92 52.95
C GLU A 428 -23.34 -12.80 54.39
N SER A 429 -23.29 -11.52 54.80
CA SER A 429 -23.66 -10.99 56.13
C SER A 429 -22.67 -11.12 57.30
N GLY A 430 -22.51 -10.00 58.02
CA GLY A 430 -21.65 -9.90 59.21
C GLY A 430 -21.12 -8.48 59.39
N ALA A 431 -21.82 -7.65 60.18
CA ALA A 431 -21.44 -6.24 60.38
C ALA A 431 -20.56 -6.06 61.63
N ALA A 432 -19.40 -5.39 61.49
CA ALA A 432 -18.83 -4.50 62.52
C ALA A 432 -17.59 -3.74 62.00
N ALA A 433 -17.69 -2.40 61.95
CA ALA A 433 -16.58 -1.52 62.33
C ALA A 433 -16.69 -1.29 63.86
N PRO A 434 -15.63 -0.93 64.63
CA PRO A 434 -14.57 0.01 64.23
C PRO A 434 -13.13 -0.35 64.65
N GLY A 435 -12.16 0.43 64.17
CA GLY A 435 -10.76 0.40 64.64
C GLY A 435 -9.93 1.53 64.03
N VAL A 436 -9.39 2.42 64.87
CA VAL A 436 -8.57 3.57 64.46
C VAL A 436 -7.10 3.30 64.80
N ALA A 437 -6.19 4.04 64.14
CA ALA A 437 -4.77 4.25 64.43
C ALA A 437 -3.76 3.32 63.73
N ALA A 438 -3.13 3.86 62.68
CA ALA A 438 -1.78 3.49 62.28
C ALA A 438 -0.76 4.34 63.09
N PRO A 439 0.32 3.74 63.62
CA PRO A 439 1.44 4.47 64.17
C PRO A 439 2.77 4.26 63.41
N GLY A 440 3.53 5.34 63.25
CA GLY A 440 4.99 5.38 63.45
C GLY A 440 5.88 4.44 62.63
N VAL A 441 6.56 5.01 61.62
CA VAL A 441 7.81 4.45 61.08
C VAL A 441 8.90 4.50 62.17
N ALA A 442 9.72 3.45 62.27
CA ALA A 442 11.00 3.45 62.98
C ALA A 442 12.09 2.85 62.07
N ALA A 443 13.28 3.45 62.06
CA ALA A 443 14.39 3.05 61.20
C ALA A 443 15.61 2.58 62.03
N SER A 444 16.44 1.75 61.41
CA SER A 444 17.71 1.27 61.96
C SER A 444 18.85 1.56 60.98
N GLY A 445 19.94 2.18 61.45
CA GLY A 445 21.18 2.35 60.67
C GLY A 445 22.12 1.14 60.82
N ALA A 446 23.44 1.26 60.62
CA ALA A 446 24.26 2.38 60.15
C ALA A 446 25.63 1.86 59.68
N ALA A 447 26.31 2.56 58.76
CA ALA A 447 27.73 2.35 58.48
C ALA A 447 28.38 3.61 57.86
N ALA A 448 29.58 3.96 58.34
CA ALA A 448 30.50 4.95 57.76
C ALA A 448 31.93 4.63 58.25
N PRO A 449 32.99 5.07 57.54
CA PRO A 449 33.70 6.24 58.03
C PRO A 449 34.26 7.18 56.93
N GLY A 450 34.38 8.48 57.24
CA GLY A 450 35.02 9.47 56.35
C GLY A 450 35.04 10.89 56.93
N THR A 451 36.24 11.39 57.23
CA THR A 451 36.57 12.76 57.72
C THR A 451 36.21 13.87 56.71
N ALA A 452 35.97 15.16 57.03
CA ALA A 452 36.22 15.96 58.25
C ALA A 452 35.19 17.13 58.44
N ALA A 453 35.49 18.11 59.32
CA ALA A 453 34.65 19.24 59.75
C ALA A 453 34.63 20.45 58.75
N SER A 454 33.97 21.62 58.94
CA SER A 454 33.47 22.29 60.17
C SER A 454 32.43 23.44 59.96
N GLY A 455 31.56 23.68 60.95
CA GLY A 455 30.85 24.96 61.22
C GLY A 455 29.65 25.36 60.32
N THR A 456 28.69 26.22 60.71
CA THR A 456 28.36 26.85 62.01
C THR A 456 26.86 27.18 62.16
N ALA A 457 26.40 27.22 63.42
CA ALA A 457 25.33 28.01 64.07
C ALA A 457 24.81 29.31 63.36
N THR A 458 23.63 29.92 63.60
CA THR A 458 22.48 29.73 64.56
C THR A 458 21.22 30.55 64.09
N PRO A 459 20.02 30.46 64.74
CA PRO A 459 18.73 30.89 64.14
C PRO A 459 17.98 32.06 64.83
N GLY A 460 16.82 32.44 64.27
CA GLY A 460 15.67 33.06 64.96
C GLY A 460 14.59 33.61 63.99
N ALA A 461 13.41 34.10 64.38
CA ALA A 461 12.43 33.73 65.43
C ALA A 461 11.34 34.84 65.56
N ALA A 462 10.12 34.48 65.98
CA ALA A 462 9.04 35.33 66.54
C ALA A 462 8.07 36.14 65.61
N VAL A 463 6.96 36.56 66.25
CA VAL A 463 5.69 37.20 65.79
C VAL A 463 5.38 38.38 66.79
N PRO A 464 4.19 39.05 66.96
CA PRO A 464 2.91 39.17 66.21
C PRO A 464 2.30 40.61 66.08
N GLY A 465 1.12 40.75 65.41
CA GLY A 465 0.08 41.78 65.70
C GLY A 465 -0.07 42.98 64.72
N THR A 466 -1.11 43.85 64.77
CA THR A 466 -2.45 43.79 65.43
C THR A 466 -3.45 44.89 64.97
N ALA A 467 -4.76 44.61 65.01
CA ALA A 467 -5.93 45.54 65.11
C ALA A 467 -6.33 46.50 63.93
N ALA A 468 -7.58 47.00 63.97
CA ALA A 468 -8.26 47.96 63.06
C ALA A 468 -8.80 49.20 63.87
N PRO A 469 -9.54 50.23 63.34
CA PRO A 469 -10.93 50.12 62.81
C PRO A 469 -11.46 51.25 61.85
N GLY A 470 -12.77 51.22 61.52
CA GLY A 470 -13.59 52.37 61.06
C GLY A 470 -14.09 52.33 59.60
N ALA A 471 -15.33 52.69 59.22
CA ALA A 471 -16.53 53.17 59.94
C ALA A 471 -17.84 52.58 59.32
N ALA A 472 -19.05 52.90 59.81
CA ALA A 472 -20.25 52.05 59.61
C ALA A 472 -21.62 52.75 59.40
N ALA A 473 -22.49 52.08 58.60
CA ALA A 473 -23.96 51.88 58.73
C ALA A 473 -24.93 53.10 58.82
N PRO A 474 -26.28 52.95 58.72
CA PRO A 474 -27.11 51.74 58.51
C PRO A 474 -28.20 51.83 57.39
N GLY A 475 -28.89 50.70 57.15
CA GLY A 475 -30.15 50.56 56.37
C GLY A 475 -30.81 49.20 56.68
N ALA A 476 -32.14 49.04 56.57
CA ALA A 476 -32.87 47.97 57.28
C ALA A 476 -33.95 47.19 56.47
N ALA A 477 -34.20 45.93 56.91
CA ALA A 477 -35.36 45.05 56.61
C ALA A 477 -35.55 44.58 55.14
N ALA A 478 -36.27 43.49 54.79
CA ALA A 478 -36.65 42.23 55.46
C ALA A 478 -37.13 41.20 54.37
N PRO A 479 -37.27 39.88 54.64
CA PRO A 479 -37.31 38.83 53.58
C PRO A 479 -38.66 38.09 53.34
N GLY A 480 -38.71 37.29 52.27
CA GLY A 480 -39.72 36.25 51.95
C GLY A 480 -40.09 36.23 50.45
N ALA A 481 -40.48 35.13 49.77
CA ALA A 481 -40.48 33.66 50.00
C ALA A 481 -40.44 32.98 48.58
N ALA A 482 -40.45 31.67 48.29
CA ALA A 482 -40.66 30.35 48.96
C ALA A 482 -39.67 29.32 48.29
N ALA A 483 -39.49 28.02 48.60
CA ALA A 483 -40.26 26.89 49.16
C ALA A 483 -41.34 26.27 48.23
N PRO A 484 -41.60 24.93 48.24
CA PRO A 484 -41.06 23.82 49.09
C PRO A 484 -40.70 22.48 48.33
N VAL A 485 -40.53 21.39 49.11
CA VAL A 485 -40.54 19.94 48.75
C VAL A 485 -39.24 19.35 48.14
N ALA A 486 -38.56 18.29 48.64
CA ALA A 486 -38.76 17.25 49.68
C ALA A 486 -39.35 15.87 49.28
N THR A 487 -38.44 14.92 48.96
CA THR A 487 -38.45 13.47 49.28
C THR A 487 -39.63 12.53 48.88
N ALA A 488 -39.30 11.55 48.02
CA ALA A 488 -39.72 10.13 48.09
C ALA A 488 -41.22 9.76 47.81
N PRO A 489 -41.62 8.47 47.73
CA PRO A 489 -41.10 7.42 46.83
C PRO A 489 -42.18 6.50 46.17
N ALA A 490 -41.72 5.64 45.25
CA ALA A 490 -42.16 4.25 45.00
C ALA A 490 -43.49 3.85 44.28
N ARG A 491 -43.34 2.78 43.48
CA ARG A 491 -44.29 1.69 43.11
C ARG A 491 -45.53 1.92 42.20
N ALA A 492 -45.31 1.56 40.92
CA ALA A 492 -45.82 0.33 40.26
C ALA A 492 -47.29 0.17 39.81
N ALA A 493 -47.41 -0.37 38.57
CA ALA A 493 -48.49 -1.20 37.98
C ALA A 493 -49.87 -0.54 37.70
N ALA A 494 -50.65 -0.95 36.69
CA ALA A 494 -50.42 -1.68 35.42
C ALA A 494 -51.75 -1.68 34.60
N VAL A 495 -51.82 -2.36 33.43
CA VAL A 495 -53.05 -2.97 32.84
C VAL A 495 -54.12 -1.97 32.27
N GLN A 496 -54.79 -2.17 31.12
CA GLN A 496 -54.74 -3.17 30.02
C GLN A 496 -55.35 -2.61 28.71
N THR A 497 -55.11 -3.28 27.58
CA THR A 497 -55.83 -3.13 26.28
C THR A 497 -57.07 -4.03 26.21
N PRO A 498 -58.09 -3.70 25.38
CA PRO A 498 -58.30 -4.34 24.05
C PRO A 498 -58.93 -3.39 22.98
N ALA A 499 -59.18 -3.72 21.69
CA ALA A 499 -58.66 -4.72 20.74
C ALA A 499 -59.05 -4.35 19.28
N SER A 500 -58.49 -5.10 18.31
CA SER A 500 -58.70 -5.13 16.84
C SER A 500 -60.17 -5.47 16.41
N PRO A 501 -60.64 -5.35 15.12
CA PRO A 501 -59.94 -5.77 13.89
C PRO A 501 -60.10 -4.92 12.58
N ALA A 502 -59.42 -5.43 11.54
CA ALA A 502 -59.33 -5.00 10.14
C ALA A 502 -60.58 -5.46 9.31
N PRO A 503 -60.67 -5.33 7.94
CA PRO A 503 -59.65 -4.92 6.96
C PRO A 503 -60.12 -3.97 5.81
N GLY A 504 -59.20 -3.57 4.93
CA GLY A 504 -59.52 -3.04 3.59
C GLY A 504 -58.60 -1.91 3.08
N ALA A 505 -58.06 -2.09 1.88
CA ALA A 505 -57.36 -1.08 1.06
C ALA A 505 -58.01 -1.09 -0.34
N PRO A 506 -57.74 -0.14 -1.28
CA PRO A 506 -56.65 0.84 -1.31
C PRO A 506 -57.07 2.26 -1.80
N ALA A 507 -56.06 3.02 -2.28
CA ALA A 507 -56.09 4.24 -3.10
C ALA A 507 -55.99 5.61 -2.39
N ALA A 508 -55.10 6.43 -2.94
CA ALA A 508 -54.80 7.84 -2.64
C ALA A 508 -55.32 8.73 -3.80
N PRO A 509 -55.10 10.07 -3.91
CA PRO A 509 -54.21 10.94 -3.12
C PRO A 509 -54.77 12.34 -2.75
N GLY A 510 -53.89 13.22 -2.23
CA GLY A 510 -54.03 14.67 -2.42
C GLY A 510 -54.27 15.54 -1.17
N SER A 511 -53.30 15.62 -0.25
CA SER A 511 -53.35 16.55 0.88
C SER A 511 -52.63 17.88 0.57
N ALA A 512 -53.36 19.00 0.64
CA ALA A 512 -52.77 20.31 0.87
C ALA A 512 -52.56 20.53 2.39
N SER A 513 -51.57 21.34 2.76
CA SER A 513 -51.28 21.69 4.17
C SER A 513 -51.04 23.20 4.32
N PRO A 514 -51.65 23.87 5.32
CA PRO A 514 -51.49 25.30 5.56
C PRO A 514 -50.29 25.65 6.46
N SER A 515 -49.85 26.91 6.41
CA SER A 515 -48.82 27.46 7.30
C SER A 515 -49.34 27.69 8.74
N PRO A 516 -48.55 27.47 9.79
CA PRO A 516 -48.99 27.58 11.18
C PRO A 516 -48.90 29.01 11.76
N GLU A 517 -49.78 29.30 12.71
CA GLU A 517 -49.74 30.53 13.53
C GLU A 517 -48.59 30.50 14.56
N ARG A 518 -48.12 31.68 14.97
CA ARG A 518 -47.14 31.85 16.06
C ARG A 518 -47.83 32.21 17.37
N ALA A 519 -47.86 31.29 18.34
CA ALA A 519 -48.09 31.58 19.75
C ALA A 519 -46.81 31.32 20.57
N GLY A 520 -46.53 32.17 21.56
CA GLY A 520 -45.21 32.22 22.21
C GLY A 520 -45.04 31.27 23.41
N ALA A 521 -43.99 30.43 23.36
CA ALA A 521 -43.54 29.60 24.50
C ALA A 521 -42.02 29.77 24.81
N SER A 522 -41.37 30.81 24.28
CA SER A 522 -39.91 30.97 24.23
C SER A 522 -39.33 32.01 25.20
N ARG A 523 -40.04 32.36 26.29
CA ARG A 523 -39.59 33.35 27.30
C ARG A 523 -39.74 32.90 28.75
N THR A 524 -40.06 31.62 28.98
CA THR A 524 -40.19 31.04 30.32
C THR A 524 -39.33 29.78 30.44
N VAL A 525 -38.68 29.60 31.58
CA VAL A 525 -38.04 28.34 31.98
C VAL A 525 -38.59 27.98 33.36
N ALA A 526 -38.98 26.71 33.54
CA ALA A 526 -39.64 26.23 34.77
C ALA A 526 -40.84 27.09 35.24
N GLY A 527 -41.58 27.71 34.31
CA GLY A 527 -42.78 28.50 34.61
C GLY A 527 -42.56 29.94 35.06
N GLN A 528 -41.31 30.40 35.28
CA GLN A 528 -41.01 31.81 35.53
C GLN A 528 -40.50 32.52 34.27
N ALA A 529 -40.86 33.80 34.13
CA ALA A 529 -40.41 34.66 33.04
C ALA A 529 -39.07 35.30 33.42
N ILE A 530 -38.03 35.02 32.62
CA ILE A 530 -36.64 35.43 32.94
C ILE A 530 -36.32 36.86 32.48
N PHE A 531 -37.10 37.41 31.54
CA PHE A 531 -36.93 38.77 31.03
C PHE A 531 -38.25 39.55 31.09
N PRO A 532 -38.28 40.79 31.61
CA PRO A 532 -39.44 41.67 31.47
C PRO A 532 -39.66 42.04 29.99
N PRO A 533 -40.89 42.35 29.57
CA PRO A 533 -41.18 42.77 28.20
C PRO A 533 -40.61 44.17 27.93
N ALA A 534 -39.52 44.24 27.17
CA ALA A 534 -39.09 45.48 26.53
C ALA A 534 -39.88 45.69 25.23
N GLU A 535 -40.70 46.73 25.18
CA GLU A 535 -41.27 47.22 23.91
C GLU A 535 -40.19 47.98 23.14
N LEU A 536 -39.68 47.37 22.06
CA LEU A 536 -38.89 48.07 21.07
C LEU A 536 -39.83 48.70 20.05
N ALA A 537 -39.91 50.03 20.04
CA ALA A 537 -40.66 50.77 19.03
C ALA A 537 -40.13 50.44 17.61
N PRO A 538 -41.01 50.23 16.61
CA PRO A 538 -40.58 49.81 15.28
C PRO A 538 -39.74 50.90 14.59
N LEU A 539 -38.60 50.49 14.04
CA LEU A 539 -37.60 51.37 13.41
C LEU A 539 -37.99 51.83 11.99
N ARG A 540 -39.26 52.22 11.81
CA ARG A 540 -39.85 53.07 10.75
C ARG A 540 -41.36 53.22 10.99
N GLY A 541 -41.82 54.44 11.25
CA GLY A 541 -43.25 54.75 11.30
C GLY A 541 -43.78 55.14 9.92
N GLY A 542 -44.79 54.42 9.42
CA GLY A 542 -45.49 54.72 8.17
C GLY A 542 -46.65 53.75 7.94
N PRO A 543 -47.72 54.14 7.22
CA PRO A 543 -48.85 53.26 6.96
C PRO A 543 -48.43 52.11 6.03
N ALA A 544 -49.06 50.94 6.22
CA ALA A 544 -48.76 49.74 5.45
C ALA A 544 -48.97 49.96 3.94
N ARG A 545 -47.91 49.77 3.16
CA ARG A 545 -47.96 49.71 1.69
C ARG A 545 -48.41 48.33 1.24
N ALA A 546 -49.08 48.26 0.10
CA ALA A 546 -49.62 47.00 -0.42
C ALA A 546 -48.51 46.09 -0.95
N ALA A 547 -48.68 44.77 -0.79
CA ALA A 547 -47.68 43.74 -1.12
C ALA A 547 -47.14 43.77 -2.58
N ALA A 548 -47.84 44.44 -3.50
CA ALA A 548 -47.37 44.67 -4.86
C ALA A 548 -46.12 45.58 -4.95
N GLU A 549 -45.98 46.60 -4.09
CA GLU A 549 -44.78 47.44 -4.06
C GLU A 549 -43.58 46.71 -3.43
N GLU A 550 -43.84 45.79 -2.49
CA GLU A 550 -42.81 45.01 -1.81
C GLU A 550 -42.13 44.02 -2.79
N ALA A 551 -42.93 43.36 -3.64
CA ALA A 551 -42.43 42.48 -4.71
C ALA A 551 -41.61 43.21 -5.78
N ALA A 552 -41.89 44.50 -6.04
CA ALA A 552 -41.07 45.33 -6.92
C ALA A 552 -39.76 45.75 -6.23
N THR A 553 -39.84 46.20 -4.98
CA THR A 553 -38.68 46.65 -4.18
C THR A 553 -37.66 45.53 -3.99
N ALA A 554 -38.13 44.31 -3.68
CA ALA A 554 -37.29 43.11 -3.51
C ALA A 554 -36.55 42.65 -4.78
N ARG A 555 -36.86 43.21 -5.95
CA ARG A 555 -36.17 42.96 -7.23
C ARG A 555 -35.25 44.10 -7.65
N THR A 556 -34.97 45.07 -6.77
CA THR A 556 -34.10 46.22 -7.03
C THR A 556 -33.02 46.39 -5.97
N ILE A 557 -31.84 46.86 -6.39
CA ILE A 557 -30.83 47.44 -5.51
C ILE A 557 -30.58 48.87 -6.00
N ALA A 558 -30.59 49.85 -5.08
CA ALA A 558 -30.44 51.28 -5.38
C ALA A 558 -31.36 51.80 -6.51
N GLY A 559 -32.55 51.20 -6.70
CA GLY A 559 -33.53 51.60 -7.72
C GLY A 559 -33.31 51.00 -9.12
N GLN A 560 -32.29 50.14 -9.31
CA GLN A 560 -32.08 49.41 -10.58
C GLN A 560 -32.64 47.98 -10.48
N PRO A 561 -33.41 47.49 -11.47
CA PRO A 561 -34.00 46.14 -11.46
C PRO A 561 -32.99 45.05 -11.80
N ILE A 562 -33.10 43.91 -11.11
CA ILE A 562 -32.15 42.78 -11.20
C ILE A 562 -32.63 41.69 -12.17
N TRP A 563 -33.94 41.62 -12.44
CA TRP A 563 -34.55 40.73 -13.44
C TRP A 563 -35.61 41.47 -14.28
N PRO A 564 -35.76 41.13 -15.58
CA PRO A 564 -36.85 41.63 -16.41
C PRO A 564 -38.21 41.11 -15.92
N ALA A 565 -39.24 41.95 -16.07
CA ALA A 565 -40.58 41.67 -15.56
C ALA A 565 -41.51 41.04 -16.63
N GLY A 566 -41.40 39.73 -16.83
CA GLY A 566 -42.32 38.98 -17.69
C GLY A 566 -41.96 37.50 -17.78
N GLY A 567 -42.82 36.64 -17.23
CA GLY A 567 -42.63 35.18 -17.23
C GLY A 567 -43.38 34.52 -16.07
N GLY A 568 -44.34 33.65 -16.39
CA GLY A 568 -44.97 32.76 -15.41
C GLY A 568 -44.10 31.54 -15.12
N ALA A 569 -44.57 30.63 -14.25
CA ALA A 569 -43.90 29.36 -14.00
C ALA A 569 -44.05 28.41 -15.20
N GLY A 570 -43.15 28.56 -16.18
CA GLY A 570 -42.89 27.59 -17.25
C GLY A 570 -41.53 26.90 -17.04
N ALA A 571 -41.33 25.76 -17.70
CA ALA A 571 -40.04 25.08 -17.67
C ALA A 571 -38.96 25.91 -18.39
N LEU A 572 -37.72 25.83 -17.89
CA LEU A 572 -36.56 26.31 -18.63
C LEU A 572 -36.15 25.20 -19.62
N ASP A 573 -36.49 25.37 -20.90
CA ASP A 573 -35.98 24.50 -21.96
C ASP A 573 -34.46 24.67 -22.11
N ALA A 574 -33.76 23.55 -22.28
CA ALA A 574 -32.31 23.52 -22.41
C ALA A 574 -31.88 23.96 -23.82
N GLY A 575 -31.83 25.27 -24.07
CA GLY A 575 -31.37 25.79 -25.37
C GLY A 575 -31.14 27.30 -25.52
N GLU A 576 -31.74 28.18 -24.70
CA GLU A 576 -31.55 29.63 -24.88
C GLU A 576 -30.26 30.18 -24.22
N PRO A 577 -29.42 30.94 -24.95
CA PRO A 577 -28.22 31.55 -24.39
C PRO A 577 -28.54 32.84 -23.61
N LEU A 578 -28.13 32.90 -22.34
CA LEU A 578 -28.27 34.09 -21.50
C LEU A 578 -27.38 35.24 -22.01
N GLY A 579 -28.01 36.34 -22.45
CA GLY A 579 -27.33 37.54 -22.93
C GLY A 579 -26.51 38.26 -21.83
N PRO A 580 -25.37 38.89 -22.18
CA PRO A 580 -24.45 39.48 -21.20
C PRO A 580 -24.80 40.92 -20.76
N THR A 581 -23.98 41.46 -19.85
CA THR A 581 -23.86 42.87 -19.43
C THR A 581 -24.88 43.43 -18.41
N ALA A 582 -24.63 43.17 -17.12
CA ALA A 582 -25.11 44.01 -16.00
C ALA A 582 -24.25 43.88 -14.72
N SER A 583 -23.69 42.70 -14.46
CA SER A 583 -23.21 42.25 -13.14
C SER A 583 -21.78 42.66 -12.71
N ARG A 584 -21.17 43.70 -13.31
CA ARG A 584 -19.76 44.09 -13.02
C ARG A 584 -19.53 45.54 -12.58
N ALA A 585 -20.58 46.35 -12.48
CA ALA A 585 -20.48 47.74 -12.02
C ALA A 585 -21.54 48.06 -10.96
N ILE A 586 -21.19 48.94 -10.01
CA ILE A 586 -22.13 49.54 -9.05
C ILE A 586 -21.97 51.05 -9.16
N ALA A 587 -23.10 51.76 -9.29
CA ALA A 587 -23.15 53.22 -9.42
C ALA A 587 -22.23 53.84 -10.50
N GLY A 588 -21.91 53.08 -11.56
CA GLY A 588 -21.06 53.53 -12.66
C GLY A 588 -19.55 53.37 -12.45
N GLN A 589 -19.11 52.81 -11.32
CA GLN A 589 -17.72 52.36 -11.15
C GLN A 589 -17.58 50.87 -11.46
N GLU A 590 -16.58 50.52 -12.27
CA GLU A 590 -16.20 49.13 -12.55
C GLU A 590 -15.41 48.59 -11.35
N MET A 591 -15.99 47.62 -10.63
CA MET A 591 -15.45 47.11 -9.36
C MET A 591 -14.43 45.98 -9.54
N LEU A 592 -14.37 45.39 -10.75
CA LEU A 592 -13.52 44.26 -11.08
C LEU A 592 -12.88 44.52 -12.46
N PRO A 593 -11.56 44.78 -12.54
CA PRO A 593 -10.89 44.96 -13.83
C PRO A 593 -10.94 43.67 -14.66
N ARG A 594 -10.77 43.81 -15.98
CA ARG A 594 -10.63 42.65 -16.88
C ARG A 594 -9.33 41.91 -16.59
N ALA A 595 -9.40 40.88 -15.75
CA ALA A 595 -8.52 39.73 -15.91
C ALA A 595 -8.93 39.01 -17.21
N GLU A 596 -8.00 38.88 -18.16
CA GLU A 596 -8.13 37.98 -19.31
C GLU A 596 -7.91 36.55 -18.84
N ILE A 597 -8.88 36.03 -18.07
CA ILE A 597 -9.01 34.61 -17.79
C ILE A 597 -9.37 33.98 -19.14
N ALA A 598 -8.39 33.34 -19.78
CA ALA A 598 -8.64 32.48 -20.93
C ALA A 598 -9.78 31.51 -20.56
N PRO A 599 -10.74 31.26 -21.46
CA PRO A 599 -11.86 30.40 -21.14
C PRO A 599 -11.33 29.05 -20.66
N LEU A 600 -11.93 28.51 -19.60
CA LEU A 600 -11.78 27.10 -19.27
C LEU A 600 -12.39 26.32 -20.44
N THR A 601 -11.55 25.98 -21.42
CA THR A 601 -11.81 24.89 -22.34
C THR A 601 -12.15 23.69 -21.48
N GLU A 602 -13.33 23.11 -21.69
CA GLU A 602 -13.59 21.77 -21.20
C GLU A 602 -12.41 20.90 -21.64
N PRO A 603 -11.77 20.13 -20.73
CA PRO A 603 -10.78 19.16 -21.18
C PRO A 603 -11.48 18.29 -22.23
N PRO A 604 -10.87 18.04 -23.39
CA PRO A 604 -11.52 17.31 -24.46
C PRO A 604 -12.03 15.99 -23.88
N LEU A 605 -13.29 15.64 -24.20
CA LEU A 605 -13.86 14.36 -23.80
C LEU A 605 -12.90 13.27 -24.26
N THR A 606 -12.21 12.66 -23.30
CA THR A 606 -11.26 11.60 -23.58
C THR A 606 -12.05 10.40 -24.06
N GLU A 607 -12.09 10.23 -25.39
CA GLU A 607 -12.04 8.92 -26.04
C GLU A 607 -11.28 7.95 -25.12
N PRO A 608 -11.85 6.78 -24.78
CA PRO A 608 -11.38 5.94 -23.68
C PRO A 608 -9.88 5.66 -23.84
N GLY A 609 -9.08 6.35 -23.03
CA GLY A 609 -7.66 6.53 -23.30
C GLY A 609 -6.96 5.19 -23.34
N ARG A 610 -6.26 4.90 -24.44
CA ARG A 610 -5.41 3.70 -24.53
C ARG A 610 -4.42 3.73 -23.37
N TYR A 611 -4.59 2.77 -22.49
CA TYR A 611 -3.80 2.59 -21.29
C TYR A 611 -2.56 1.78 -21.66
N GLU A 612 -1.41 2.45 -21.77
CA GLU A 612 -0.15 1.76 -22.04
C GLU A 612 1.02 2.34 -21.25
N ILE A 613 1.39 1.59 -20.21
CA ILE A 613 2.73 1.43 -19.64
C ILE A 613 3.41 2.71 -19.09
N GLY A 614 2.88 3.16 -17.96
CA GLY A 614 3.76 3.29 -16.78
C GLY A 614 4.02 1.89 -16.18
N GLU A 615 5.04 1.75 -15.35
CA GLU A 615 5.43 0.45 -14.77
C GLU A 615 4.23 -0.30 -14.14
N GLU A 616 3.95 -1.50 -14.65
CA GLU A 616 2.94 -2.38 -14.07
C GLU A 616 3.39 -2.79 -12.66
N HIS A 617 2.42 -2.92 -11.75
CA HIS A 617 2.73 -3.23 -10.35
C HIS A 617 3.38 -4.62 -10.23
N PRO A 618 4.30 -4.91 -9.29
CA PRO A 618 4.90 -6.24 -9.16
C PRO A 618 3.85 -7.36 -9.10
N SER A 619 2.74 -7.14 -8.38
CA SER A 619 1.61 -8.08 -8.32
C SER A 619 0.88 -8.33 -9.64
N VAL A 620 1.01 -7.44 -10.64
CA VAL A 620 0.50 -7.66 -12.01
C VAL A 620 1.40 -8.66 -12.72
N HIS A 621 2.72 -8.50 -12.63
CA HIS A 621 3.67 -9.46 -13.18
C HIS A 621 3.63 -10.82 -12.48
N GLU A 622 3.46 -10.86 -11.15
CA GLU A 622 3.20 -12.10 -10.41
C GLU A 622 1.89 -12.77 -10.86
N SER A 623 0.81 -12.00 -10.99
CA SER A 623 -0.48 -12.48 -11.52
C SER A 623 -0.30 -13.08 -12.92
N ASP A 624 0.30 -12.34 -13.84
CA ASP A 624 0.49 -12.81 -15.22
C ASP A 624 1.36 -14.07 -15.29
N ALA A 625 2.46 -14.13 -14.52
CA ALA A 625 3.30 -15.31 -14.42
C ALA A 625 2.52 -16.54 -13.88
N VAL A 626 1.60 -16.33 -12.93
CA VAL A 626 0.70 -17.38 -12.42
C VAL A 626 -0.28 -17.85 -13.51
N PHE A 627 -0.81 -16.98 -14.36
CA PHE A 627 -1.66 -17.38 -15.49
C PHE A 627 -0.87 -18.01 -16.64
N GLU A 628 0.37 -17.60 -16.89
CA GLU A 628 1.24 -18.18 -17.93
C GLU A 628 1.76 -19.56 -17.53
N ALA A 629 2.15 -19.74 -16.26
CA ALA A 629 2.46 -21.06 -15.71
C ALA A 629 1.23 -22.00 -15.77
N ARG A 630 0.03 -21.48 -15.43
CA ARG A 630 -1.23 -22.22 -15.58
C ARG A 630 -1.49 -22.61 -17.03
N GLN A 631 -1.35 -21.67 -17.98
CA GLN A 631 -1.51 -21.91 -19.41
C GLN A 631 -0.54 -23.00 -19.92
N ALA A 632 0.72 -22.97 -19.49
CA ALA A 632 1.70 -24.00 -19.85
C ALA A 632 1.29 -25.40 -19.34
N LEU A 633 0.80 -25.49 -18.10
CA LEU A 633 0.27 -26.75 -17.54
C LEU A 633 -1.00 -27.21 -18.27
N GLU A 634 -1.93 -26.30 -18.58
CA GLU A 634 -3.19 -26.62 -19.30
C GLU A 634 -2.92 -27.10 -20.73
N LEU A 635 -1.98 -26.48 -21.45
CA LEU A 635 -1.53 -26.94 -22.78
C LEU A 635 -0.87 -28.33 -22.71
N GLY A 636 -0.18 -28.65 -21.61
CA GLY A 636 0.31 -30.01 -21.33
C GLY A 636 -0.83 -31.00 -21.07
N ALA A 637 -1.82 -30.62 -20.26
CA ALA A 637 -3.00 -31.43 -19.97
C ALA A 637 -3.83 -31.73 -21.22
N VAL A 638 -4.00 -30.76 -22.13
CA VAL A 638 -4.65 -30.94 -23.45
C VAL A 638 -3.97 -32.06 -24.25
N GLU A 639 -2.64 -32.10 -24.34
CA GLU A 639 -1.94 -33.16 -25.09
C GLU A 639 -2.10 -34.56 -24.48
N ILE A 640 -2.32 -34.65 -23.17
CA ILE A 640 -2.57 -35.91 -22.47
C ILE A 640 -4.02 -36.39 -22.68
N THR A 641 -4.98 -35.47 -22.81
CA THR A 641 -6.43 -35.79 -22.71
C THR A 641 -7.21 -35.71 -24.03
N ILE A 642 -6.79 -34.88 -24.99
CA ILE A 642 -7.51 -34.64 -26.24
C ILE A 642 -7.72 -35.96 -27.03
N GLY A 643 -8.98 -36.26 -27.38
CA GLY A 643 -9.35 -37.49 -28.07
C GLY A 643 -9.22 -38.79 -27.24
N ARG A 644 -8.97 -38.70 -25.93
CA ARG A 644 -8.90 -39.86 -25.01
C ARG A 644 -10.00 -39.92 -23.95
N LEU A 645 -10.78 -38.85 -23.81
CA LEU A 645 -11.87 -38.76 -22.82
C LEU A 645 -13.09 -39.60 -23.23
N SER A 646 -13.74 -40.23 -22.25
CA SER A 646 -15.04 -40.88 -22.45
C SER A 646 -16.18 -39.85 -22.55
N SER A 647 -17.31 -40.24 -23.16
CA SER A 647 -18.51 -39.40 -23.25
C SER A 647 -19.04 -38.93 -21.89
N GLN A 648 -18.84 -39.72 -20.83
CA GLN A 648 -19.21 -39.33 -19.46
C GLN A 648 -18.30 -38.24 -18.90
N GLN A 649 -16.99 -38.30 -19.17
CA GLN A 649 -16.03 -37.26 -18.78
C GLN A 649 -16.27 -35.96 -19.55
N LEU A 650 -16.54 -36.04 -20.86
CA LEU A 650 -16.89 -34.88 -21.68
C LEU A 650 -18.18 -34.20 -21.17
N ALA A 651 -19.22 -34.98 -20.86
CA ALA A 651 -20.46 -34.45 -20.27
C ALA A 651 -20.24 -33.80 -18.90
N GLY A 652 -19.34 -34.35 -18.06
CA GLY A 652 -18.93 -33.73 -16.80
C GLY A 652 -18.19 -32.39 -17.00
N TYR A 653 -17.28 -32.34 -17.99
CA TYR A 653 -16.51 -31.14 -18.31
C TYR A 653 -17.41 -30.02 -18.84
N ARG A 654 -18.39 -30.37 -19.69
CA ARG A 654 -19.45 -29.48 -20.19
C ARG A 654 -20.28 -28.87 -19.05
N LEU A 655 -20.72 -29.70 -18.10
CA LEU A 655 -21.52 -29.22 -16.95
C LEU A 655 -20.76 -28.20 -16.10
N LEU A 656 -19.44 -28.36 -15.92
CA LEU A 656 -18.61 -27.40 -15.21
C LEU A 656 -18.40 -26.09 -15.99
N ALA A 657 -18.34 -26.13 -17.33
CA ALA A 657 -18.31 -24.93 -18.15
C ALA A 657 -19.64 -24.15 -18.04
N GLU A 658 -20.76 -24.86 -18.20
CA GLU A 658 -22.13 -24.30 -18.11
C GLU A 658 -22.41 -23.69 -16.71
N ALA A 659 -21.79 -24.22 -15.65
CA ALA A 659 -21.91 -23.71 -14.28
C ALA A 659 -21.29 -22.31 -14.05
N THR A 660 -20.42 -21.82 -14.93
CA THR A 660 -19.81 -20.48 -14.80
C THR A 660 -20.69 -19.33 -15.33
N LEU A 661 -21.62 -19.65 -16.24
CA LEU A 661 -22.46 -18.68 -16.96
C LEU A 661 -23.38 -17.82 -16.05
N PRO A 662 -24.03 -18.35 -14.99
CA PRO A 662 -24.99 -17.57 -14.19
C PRO A 662 -24.41 -16.36 -13.44
N TYR A 663 -23.08 -16.24 -13.41
CA TYR A 663 -22.36 -15.24 -12.62
C TYR A 663 -21.73 -14.13 -13.47
N VAL A 664 -21.91 -14.16 -14.80
CA VAL A 664 -21.41 -13.16 -15.75
C VAL A 664 -22.54 -12.74 -16.69
N ASP A 665 -22.78 -11.44 -16.82
CA ASP A 665 -23.70 -10.85 -17.80
C ASP A 665 -22.92 -9.90 -18.72
N GLY A 666 -22.79 -10.29 -19.99
CA GLY A 666 -21.98 -9.57 -20.97
C GLY A 666 -20.53 -9.41 -20.53
N ASP A 667 -20.14 -8.18 -20.19
CA ASP A 667 -18.80 -7.81 -19.71
C ASP A 667 -18.73 -7.61 -18.18
N ARG A 668 -19.72 -8.09 -17.42
CA ARG A 668 -19.88 -7.77 -15.99
C ARG A 668 -19.99 -9.01 -15.12
N PHE A 669 -19.36 -8.97 -13.95
CA PHE A 669 -19.66 -9.94 -12.89
C PHE A 669 -21.00 -9.60 -12.22
N LEU A 670 -21.86 -10.62 -12.11
CA LEU A 670 -23.03 -10.61 -11.22
C LEU A 670 -22.64 -11.12 -9.81
N ASP A 671 -21.75 -12.12 -9.75
CA ASP A 671 -21.09 -12.59 -8.52
C ASP A 671 -19.67 -13.07 -8.85
N ALA A 672 -18.67 -12.22 -8.61
CA ALA A 672 -17.28 -12.53 -8.91
C ALA A 672 -16.70 -13.65 -8.02
N ALA A 673 -17.27 -13.88 -6.83
CA ALA A 673 -16.83 -14.95 -5.92
C ALA A 673 -17.35 -16.31 -6.38
N ALA A 674 -18.64 -16.41 -6.73
CA ALA A 674 -19.24 -17.62 -7.28
C ALA A 674 -18.70 -17.96 -8.68
N TYR A 675 -18.39 -16.95 -9.51
CA TYR A 675 -17.63 -17.16 -10.74
C TYR A 675 -16.24 -17.73 -10.45
N THR A 676 -15.49 -17.16 -9.50
CA THR A 676 -14.13 -17.63 -9.17
C THR A 676 -14.13 -19.09 -8.69
N GLU A 677 -15.10 -19.48 -7.86
CA GLU A 677 -15.28 -20.86 -7.39
C GLU A 677 -15.56 -21.83 -8.55
N THR A 678 -16.51 -21.50 -9.44
CA THR A 678 -16.91 -22.37 -10.56
C THR A 678 -15.88 -22.42 -11.68
N ASN A 679 -15.22 -21.31 -12.00
CA ASN A 679 -14.07 -21.26 -12.90
C ASN A 679 -12.93 -22.16 -12.38
N ALA A 680 -12.60 -22.10 -11.09
CA ALA A 680 -11.56 -22.96 -10.52
C ALA A 680 -11.91 -24.46 -10.67
N ALA A 681 -13.17 -24.84 -10.40
CA ALA A 681 -13.63 -26.22 -10.57
C ALA A 681 -13.56 -26.71 -12.04
N PHE A 682 -13.81 -25.86 -13.02
CA PHE A 682 -13.67 -26.20 -14.45
C PHE A 682 -12.22 -26.53 -14.83
N HIS A 683 -11.24 -25.71 -14.42
CA HIS A 683 -9.83 -25.94 -14.78
C HIS A 683 -9.21 -27.08 -13.97
N ASP A 684 -9.55 -27.22 -12.68
CA ASP A 684 -9.15 -28.37 -11.84
C ASP A 684 -9.55 -29.71 -12.46
N TYR A 685 -10.76 -29.78 -13.02
CA TYR A 685 -11.26 -30.99 -13.67
C TYR A 685 -10.41 -31.41 -14.88
N LEU A 686 -9.88 -30.47 -15.67
CA LEU A 686 -8.96 -30.80 -16.78
C LEU A 686 -7.70 -31.50 -16.26
N PHE A 687 -7.15 -31.04 -15.14
CA PHE A 687 -5.99 -31.69 -14.52
C PHE A 687 -6.34 -33.05 -13.92
N THR A 688 -7.47 -33.17 -13.23
CA THR A 688 -8.00 -34.44 -12.73
C THR A 688 -8.20 -35.46 -13.87
N LEU A 689 -8.68 -35.04 -15.03
CA LEU A 689 -8.88 -35.88 -16.22
C LEU A 689 -7.58 -36.45 -16.82
N THR A 690 -6.40 -35.90 -16.48
CA THR A 690 -5.11 -36.44 -16.95
C THR A 690 -4.70 -37.73 -16.23
N GLY A 691 -5.27 -38.00 -15.05
CA GLY A 691 -4.85 -39.10 -14.17
C GLY A 691 -3.46 -38.94 -13.57
N ASN A 692 -2.86 -37.74 -13.63
CA ASN A 692 -1.51 -37.46 -13.12
C ASN A 692 -1.56 -36.56 -11.87
N GLU A 693 -1.42 -37.17 -10.70
CA GLU A 693 -1.46 -36.46 -9.40
C GLU A 693 -0.40 -35.36 -9.29
N HIS A 694 0.79 -35.53 -9.88
CA HIS A 694 1.84 -34.50 -9.84
C HIS A 694 1.49 -33.27 -10.69
N LEU A 695 0.76 -33.45 -11.80
CA LEU A 695 0.31 -32.33 -12.63
C LEU A 695 -0.81 -31.55 -11.94
N LEU A 696 -1.72 -32.24 -11.24
CA LEU A 696 -2.75 -31.63 -10.41
C LEU A 696 -2.13 -30.88 -9.20
N GLN A 697 -1.14 -31.48 -8.53
CA GLN A 697 -0.38 -30.83 -7.45
C GLN A 697 0.37 -29.58 -7.95
N ALA A 698 0.97 -29.63 -9.14
CA ALA A 698 1.61 -28.46 -9.75
C ALA A 698 0.61 -27.34 -10.03
N TYR A 699 -0.58 -27.66 -10.56
CA TYR A 699 -1.66 -26.67 -10.75
C TYR A 699 -2.13 -26.07 -9.42
N HIS A 700 -2.30 -26.88 -8.36
CA HIS A 700 -2.67 -26.40 -7.03
C HIS A 700 -1.59 -25.48 -6.42
N ALA A 701 -0.31 -25.80 -6.64
CA ALA A 701 0.81 -25.01 -6.15
C ALA A 701 0.89 -23.60 -6.75
N LEU A 702 0.30 -23.36 -7.94
CA LEU A 702 0.19 -22.02 -8.54
C LEU A 702 -0.79 -21.09 -7.81
N GLY A 703 -1.61 -21.60 -6.87
CA GLY A 703 -2.47 -20.76 -6.02
C GLY A 703 -3.55 -19.95 -6.75
N VAL A 704 -3.79 -20.19 -8.05
CA VAL A 704 -4.58 -19.32 -8.96
C VAL A 704 -5.94 -18.92 -8.40
N LYS A 705 -6.65 -19.87 -7.79
CA LYS A 705 -7.96 -19.63 -7.14
C LYS A 705 -7.86 -18.59 -6.02
N GLY A 706 -6.78 -18.61 -5.24
CA GLY A 706 -6.50 -17.64 -4.18
C GLY A 706 -6.29 -16.23 -4.73
N HIS A 707 -5.39 -16.08 -5.72
CA HIS A 707 -5.15 -14.79 -6.39
C HIS A 707 -6.43 -14.22 -7.02
N MET A 708 -7.25 -15.05 -7.70
CA MET A 708 -8.55 -14.64 -8.23
C MET A 708 -9.52 -14.22 -7.11
N THR A 709 -9.58 -14.96 -6.00
CA THR A 709 -10.45 -14.67 -4.85
C THR A 709 -10.08 -13.36 -4.13
N GLU A 710 -8.80 -12.96 -4.18
CA GLU A 710 -8.35 -11.68 -3.63
C GLU A 710 -8.53 -10.52 -4.62
N THR A 711 -8.21 -10.73 -5.90
CA THR A 711 -8.21 -9.68 -6.93
C THR A 711 -9.62 -9.35 -7.40
N LEU A 712 -10.45 -10.37 -7.65
CA LEU A 712 -11.78 -10.21 -8.22
C LEU A 712 -12.88 -9.94 -7.17
N ARG A 713 -12.55 -9.95 -5.87
CA ARG A 713 -13.50 -9.81 -4.74
C ARG A 713 -14.54 -8.71 -4.93
N ASP A 714 -14.07 -7.54 -5.35
CA ASP A 714 -14.87 -6.32 -5.54
C ASP A 714 -14.90 -5.90 -7.04
N ALA A 715 -14.47 -6.79 -7.95
CA ALA A 715 -14.39 -6.50 -9.37
C ALA A 715 -15.76 -6.55 -10.04
N THR A 716 -16.07 -5.52 -10.84
CA THR A 716 -17.36 -5.40 -11.53
C THR A 716 -17.32 -5.82 -13.00
N TRP A 717 -16.13 -6.06 -13.55
CA TRP A 717 -15.88 -6.32 -14.97
C TRP A 717 -15.25 -7.70 -15.20
N CYS A 718 -15.69 -8.37 -16.26
CA CYS A 718 -15.14 -9.62 -16.77
C CYS A 718 -14.94 -9.48 -18.29
N HIS A 719 -13.86 -10.01 -18.86
CA HIS A 719 -13.72 -10.00 -20.32
C HIS A 719 -14.88 -10.81 -20.97
N PRO A 720 -15.63 -10.27 -21.95
CA PRO A 720 -16.93 -10.81 -22.41
C PRO A 720 -16.95 -12.26 -22.93
N ARG A 721 -15.77 -12.83 -23.15
CA ARG A 721 -15.57 -14.18 -23.66
C ARG A 721 -15.19 -15.21 -22.59
N CYS A 722 -14.72 -14.83 -21.41
CA CYS A 722 -14.12 -15.76 -20.44
C CYS A 722 -15.01 -16.96 -20.07
N ALA A 723 -16.31 -16.73 -19.82
CA ALA A 723 -17.24 -17.83 -19.51
C ALA A 723 -17.63 -18.65 -20.77
N GLN A 724 -17.74 -18.02 -21.93
CA GLN A 724 -18.02 -18.69 -23.21
C GLN A 724 -16.84 -19.55 -23.68
N ASP A 725 -15.61 -19.11 -23.42
CA ASP A 725 -14.39 -19.82 -23.82
C ASP A 725 -14.30 -21.20 -23.15
N HIS A 726 -14.85 -21.39 -21.94
CA HIS A 726 -15.00 -22.71 -21.32
C HIS A 726 -15.84 -23.67 -22.17
N LEU A 727 -16.98 -23.21 -22.71
CA LEU A 727 -17.85 -24.01 -23.59
C LEU A 727 -17.16 -24.33 -24.91
N ASP A 728 -16.47 -23.35 -25.50
CA ASP A 728 -15.78 -23.49 -26.78
C ASP A 728 -14.57 -24.45 -26.65
N ILE A 729 -13.86 -24.43 -25.52
CA ILE A 729 -12.82 -25.42 -25.17
C ILE A 729 -13.44 -26.83 -25.12
N VAL A 730 -14.55 -27.02 -24.40
CA VAL A 730 -15.21 -28.35 -24.31
C VAL A 730 -15.71 -28.82 -25.68
N ALA A 731 -16.23 -27.92 -26.52
CA ALA A 731 -16.64 -28.26 -27.89
C ALA A 731 -15.44 -28.72 -28.75
N ALA A 732 -14.26 -28.10 -28.62
CA ALA A 732 -13.04 -28.57 -29.27
C ALA A 732 -12.58 -29.94 -28.74
N PHE A 733 -12.77 -30.21 -27.44
CA PHE A 733 -12.53 -31.52 -26.83
C PHE A 733 -13.48 -32.61 -27.35
N GLU A 734 -14.78 -32.32 -27.46
CA GLU A 734 -15.78 -33.22 -28.05
C GLU A 734 -15.50 -33.51 -29.53
N ALA A 735 -15.01 -32.52 -30.28
CA ALA A 735 -14.60 -32.66 -31.68
C ALA A 735 -13.23 -33.36 -31.86
N GLY A 736 -12.43 -33.48 -30.80
CA GLY A 736 -11.04 -33.96 -30.87
C GLY A 736 -10.06 -33.00 -31.54
N ASP A 737 -10.45 -31.74 -31.75
CA ASP A 737 -9.62 -30.72 -32.42
C ASP A 737 -8.57 -30.15 -31.46
N ARG A 738 -7.42 -30.82 -31.41
CA ARG A 738 -6.21 -30.37 -30.72
C ARG A 738 -5.82 -28.93 -31.07
N THR A 739 -5.95 -28.51 -32.33
CA THR A 739 -5.50 -27.19 -32.78
C THR A 739 -6.39 -26.10 -32.21
N SER A 740 -7.71 -26.27 -32.29
CA SER A 740 -8.66 -25.34 -31.66
C SER A 740 -8.58 -25.39 -30.14
N ALA A 741 -8.46 -26.56 -29.52
CA ALA A 741 -8.34 -26.67 -28.05
C ALA A 741 -7.12 -25.90 -27.51
N ARG A 742 -5.94 -26.09 -28.12
CA ARG A 742 -4.71 -25.35 -27.74
C ARG A 742 -4.87 -23.83 -27.92
N ARG A 743 -5.45 -23.40 -29.04
CA ARG A 743 -5.68 -21.97 -29.32
C ARG A 743 -6.65 -21.36 -28.30
N LEU A 744 -7.77 -22.04 -28.01
CA LEU A 744 -8.79 -21.54 -27.09
C LEU A 744 -8.31 -21.48 -25.64
N VAL A 745 -7.50 -22.45 -25.19
CA VAL A 745 -6.83 -22.40 -23.88
C VAL A 745 -5.88 -21.18 -23.79
N ALA A 746 -5.08 -20.93 -24.82
CA ALA A 746 -4.20 -19.76 -24.85
C ALA A 746 -4.98 -18.43 -24.87
N GLU A 747 -6.01 -18.32 -25.72
CA GLU A 747 -6.88 -17.14 -25.76
C GLU A 747 -7.61 -16.90 -24.43
N HIS A 748 -8.07 -17.96 -23.75
CA HIS A 748 -8.71 -17.88 -22.44
C HIS A 748 -7.74 -17.40 -21.35
N ALA A 749 -6.48 -17.83 -21.40
CA ALA A 749 -5.44 -17.36 -20.49
C ALA A 749 -5.18 -15.84 -20.65
N GLU A 750 -5.04 -15.34 -21.88
CA GLU A 750 -4.88 -13.90 -22.13
C GLU A 750 -6.08 -13.08 -21.67
N ARG A 751 -7.31 -13.57 -21.91
CA ARG A 751 -8.55 -12.91 -21.47
C ARG A 751 -8.72 -12.96 -19.94
N SER A 752 -8.21 -14.02 -19.30
CA SER A 752 -8.10 -14.11 -17.84
C SER A 752 -7.11 -13.06 -17.31
N LYS A 753 -5.91 -12.94 -17.90
CA LYS A 753 -4.93 -11.89 -17.57
C LYS A 753 -5.54 -10.50 -17.72
N THR A 754 -6.19 -10.18 -18.85
CA THR A 754 -6.88 -8.88 -19.06
C THR A 754 -7.93 -8.60 -17.98
N THR A 755 -8.70 -9.61 -17.56
CA THR A 755 -9.69 -9.48 -16.47
C THR A 755 -9.03 -9.16 -15.13
N MET A 756 -7.91 -9.82 -14.82
CA MET A 756 -7.16 -9.64 -13.57
C MET A 756 -6.43 -8.29 -13.53
N ARG A 757 -5.71 -7.90 -14.60
CA ARG A 757 -5.03 -6.60 -14.71
C ARG A 757 -6.01 -5.45 -14.48
N ARG A 758 -7.14 -5.45 -15.20
CA ARG A 758 -8.16 -4.41 -15.03
C ARG A 758 -8.75 -4.38 -13.61
N ALA A 759 -8.97 -5.53 -12.97
CA ALA A 759 -9.41 -5.56 -11.58
C ALA A 759 -8.36 -4.99 -10.61
N MET A 760 -7.07 -5.20 -10.86
CA MET A 760 -5.98 -4.56 -10.10
C MET A 760 -5.91 -3.05 -10.36
N ASP A 761 -6.06 -2.60 -11.60
CA ASP A 761 -6.03 -1.18 -11.96
C ASP A 761 -7.26 -0.42 -11.45
N ASP A 762 -8.46 -1.00 -11.55
CA ASP A 762 -9.69 -0.45 -10.96
C ASP A 762 -9.55 -0.34 -9.42
N LYS A 763 -8.94 -1.34 -8.74
CA LYS A 763 -8.61 -1.32 -7.31
C LYS A 763 -7.57 -0.24 -6.97
N LYS A 764 -6.52 -0.08 -7.79
CA LYS A 764 -5.45 0.94 -7.66
C LYS A 764 -6.01 2.36 -7.86
N ALA A 765 -6.86 2.55 -8.87
CA ALA A 765 -7.56 3.81 -9.15
C ALA A 765 -8.54 4.17 -8.02
N ALA A 766 -9.37 3.23 -7.55
CA ALA A 766 -10.31 3.45 -6.45
C ALA A 766 -9.62 3.83 -5.13
N ARG A 767 -8.38 3.37 -4.90
CA ARG A 767 -7.56 3.74 -3.72
C ARG A 767 -7.03 5.17 -3.76
N ARG A 768 -6.87 5.80 -4.94
CA ARG A 768 -6.40 7.19 -5.05
C ARG A 768 -7.47 8.16 -4.50
N PRO A 769 -7.11 9.15 -3.66
CA PRO A 769 -8.04 10.17 -3.21
C PRO A 769 -8.57 11.00 -4.39
N ARG A 770 -9.89 11.16 -4.49
CA ARG A 770 -10.56 11.91 -5.57
C ARG A 770 -10.30 13.41 -5.50
N PHE A 771 -10.09 13.92 -4.29
CA PHE A 771 -9.87 15.33 -4.02
C PHE A 771 -8.52 15.49 -3.33
N ILE A 772 -7.61 16.25 -3.93
CA ILE A 772 -6.24 16.51 -3.47
C ILE A 772 -5.96 18.00 -3.61
N SER A 773 -5.19 18.57 -2.67
CA SER A 773 -4.66 19.93 -2.70
C SER A 773 -3.18 19.86 -2.32
N PRO A 774 -2.27 19.70 -3.29
CA PRO A 774 -0.86 19.43 -3.04
C PRO A 774 -0.20 20.46 -2.12
N GLY A 775 0.73 20.00 -1.28
CA GLY A 775 1.52 20.83 -0.37
C GLY A 775 0.85 21.27 0.94
N ARG A 776 -0.46 21.04 1.12
CA ARG A 776 -1.22 21.43 2.33
C ARG A 776 -0.60 20.91 3.65
N PHE A 777 0.04 19.75 3.60
CA PHE A 777 0.68 19.10 4.75
C PHE A 777 2.20 19.03 4.66
N ASP A 778 2.85 19.75 3.73
CA ASP A 778 4.31 19.71 3.54
C ASP A 778 5.07 19.89 4.86
N GLY A 779 5.90 18.89 5.17
CA GLY A 779 6.74 18.88 6.37
C GLY A 779 5.96 18.88 7.69
N LYS A 780 4.68 18.48 7.71
CA LYS A 780 3.85 18.27 8.93
C LYS A 780 3.76 16.79 9.26
N VAL A 781 3.83 16.46 10.55
CA VAL A 781 3.62 15.10 11.05
C VAL A 781 2.19 14.95 11.54
N VAL A 782 1.44 14.04 10.92
CA VAL A 782 0.02 13.80 11.19
C VAL A 782 -0.21 12.39 11.69
N VAL A 783 -0.68 12.25 12.93
CA VAL A 783 -1.14 10.97 13.47
C VAL A 783 -2.57 10.72 13.03
N VAL A 784 -2.85 9.59 12.37
CA VAL A 784 -4.19 9.17 11.95
C VAL A 784 -4.53 7.84 12.62
N THR A 785 -5.61 7.81 13.39
CA THR A 785 -6.02 6.63 14.17
C THR A 785 -7.19 5.88 13.51
N GLY A 786 -7.21 4.55 13.58
CA GLY A 786 -8.15 3.73 12.83
C GLY A 786 -7.84 3.75 11.32
N ALA A 787 -6.55 3.77 10.98
CA ALA A 787 -6.04 4.04 9.64
C ALA A 787 -6.06 2.82 8.69
N ALA A 788 -6.34 1.61 9.18
CA ALA A 788 -6.25 0.40 8.36
C ALA A 788 -7.39 0.23 7.34
N GLN A 789 -8.55 0.89 7.51
CA GLN A 789 -9.68 0.74 6.57
C GLN A 789 -10.70 1.90 6.64
N GLY A 790 -11.17 2.35 5.47
CA GLY A 790 -12.32 3.26 5.35
C GLY A 790 -11.95 4.74 5.53
N ILE A 791 -12.61 5.46 6.46
CA ILE A 791 -12.43 6.92 6.60
C ILE A 791 -10.99 7.25 7.04
N GLY A 792 -10.44 6.56 8.03
CA GLY A 792 -9.05 6.78 8.49
C GLY A 792 -8.02 6.47 7.41
N GLU A 793 -8.21 5.37 6.68
CA GLU A 793 -7.41 5.00 5.52
C GLU A 793 -7.46 6.07 4.42
N ARG A 794 -8.65 6.52 4.03
CA ARG A 794 -8.81 7.56 3.00
C ARG A 794 -8.23 8.91 3.43
N VAL A 795 -8.29 9.23 4.72
CA VAL A 795 -7.63 10.40 5.31
C VAL A 795 -6.10 10.25 5.27
N ALA A 796 -5.54 9.09 5.64
CA ALA A 796 -4.10 8.82 5.57
C ALA A 796 -3.57 8.92 4.13
N ARG A 797 -4.23 8.24 3.17
CA ARG A 797 -3.92 8.34 1.73
C ARG A 797 -4.00 9.77 1.22
N ARG A 798 -5.01 10.55 1.64
CA ARG A 798 -5.13 11.96 1.25
C ARG A 798 -4.04 12.84 1.85
N ILE A 799 -3.66 12.67 3.11
CA ILE A 799 -2.60 13.47 3.74
C ILE A 799 -1.25 13.21 3.07
N SER A 800 -0.93 11.95 2.77
CA SER A 800 0.29 11.59 2.03
C SER A 800 0.30 12.21 0.62
N ALA A 801 -0.82 12.11 -0.12
CA ALA A 801 -0.97 12.77 -1.42
C ALA A 801 -1.00 14.32 -1.36
N GLU A 802 -1.14 14.90 -0.17
CA GLU A 802 -1.08 16.34 0.10
C GLU A 802 0.23 16.77 0.81
N GLY A 803 1.27 15.92 0.78
CA GLY A 803 2.65 16.23 1.22
C GLY A 803 2.97 15.91 2.69
N GLY A 804 2.03 15.32 3.43
CA GLY A 804 2.17 15.08 4.86
C GLY A 804 2.87 13.77 5.23
N THR A 805 3.71 13.82 6.26
CA THR A 805 4.24 12.65 6.94
C THR A 805 3.13 12.03 7.80
N VAL A 806 2.83 10.74 7.62
CA VAL A 806 1.67 10.09 8.27
C VAL A 806 2.13 9.05 9.30
N VAL A 807 1.62 9.12 10.52
CA VAL A 807 1.70 8.03 11.51
C VAL A 807 0.36 7.31 11.54
N LEU A 808 0.32 6.08 11.04
CA LEU A 808 -0.90 5.29 10.89
C LEU A 808 -1.05 4.37 12.09
N ALA A 809 -2.04 4.63 12.95
CA ALA A 809 -2.30 3.83 14.14
C ALA A 809 -3.57 2.98 13.97
N ASP A 810 -3.45 1.67 14.13
CA ASP A 810 -4.58 0.73 14.18
C ASP A 810 -4.21 -0.50 15.02
N ARG A 811 -5.19 -1.35 15.33
CA ARG A 811 -4.99 -2.63 16.06
C ARG A 811 -4.84 -3.83 15.12
N ALA A 812 -4.83 -3.62 13.82
CA ALA A 812 -4.79 -4.66 12.79
C ALA A 812 -3.61 -4.42 11.84
N ASP A 813 -2.91 -5.50 11.50
CA ASP A 813 -1.65 -5.49 10.73
C ASP A 813 -1.81 -4.95 9.30
N LEU A 814 -3.06 -4.90 8.81
CA LEU A 814 -3.48 -4.17 7.61
C LEU A 814 -3.03 -2.69 7.60
N VAL A 815 -2.74 -2.09 8.76
CA VAL A 815 -2.16 -0.73 8.82
C VAL A 815 -0.78 -0.62 8.15
N THR A 816 -0.05 -1.74 8.05
CA THR A 816 1.24 -1.82 7.34
C THR A 816 1.04 -1.79 5.83
N GLU A 817 0.16 -2.64 5.27
CA GLU A 817 -0.22 -2.60 3.83
C GLU A 817 -0.68 -1.19 3.41
N VAL A 818 -1.47 -0.51 4.25
CA VAL A 818 -1.90 0.86 3.95
C VAL A 818 -0.73 1.85 3.98
N ALA A 819 0.28 1.65 4.83
CA ALA A 819 1.47 2.49 4.92
C ALA A 819 2.43 2.26 3.73
N ASP A 820 2.63 1.00 3.32
CA ASP A 820 3.48 0.63 2.19
C ASP A 820 2.91 1.15 0.85
N GLU A 821 1.59 1.30 0.77
CA GLU A 821 0.87 1.91 -0.36
C GLU A 821 0.83 3.46 -0.34
N LEU A 822 1.54 4.14 0.58
CA LEU A 822 1.60 5.61 0.62
C LEU A 822 2.80 6.16 -0.16
N THR A 823 2.58 7.26 -0.88
CA THR A 823 3.59 7.91 -1.74
C THR A 823 4.53 8.87 -0.99
N GLY A 824 4.70 8.69 0.32
CA GLY A 824 5.49 9.60 1.18
C GLY A 824 5.70 9.01 2.58
N GLU A 825 6.50 9.68 3.42
CA GLU A 825 6.92 9.11 4.73
C GLU A 825 5.73 8.66 5.59
N ALA A 826 5.64 7.34 5.79
CA ALA A 826 4.64 6.65 6.59
C ALA A 826 5.30 5.92 7.77
N LEU A 827 4.58 5.85 8.89
CA LEU A 827 4.94 5.04 10.05
C LEU A 827 3.71 4.25 10.52
N PRO A 828 3.59 2.95 10.20
CA PRO A 828 2.58 2.09 10.80
C PRO A 828 2.90 1.85 12.28
N VAL A 829 1.89 1.91 13.14
CA VAL A 829 2.00 1.62 14.57
C VAL A 829 0.83 0.72 14.99
N LEU A 830 1.14 -0.55 15.24
CA LEU A 830 0.18 -1.54 15.74
C LEU A 830 -0.08 -1.30 17.24
N ALA A 831 -1.25 -0.79 17.59
CA ALA A 831 -1.59 -0.41 18.96
C ALA A 831 -3.09 -0.49 19.26
N ASP A 832 -3.45 -1.09 20.41
CA ASP A 832 -4.83 -1.04 20.91
C ASP A 832 -5.12 0.29 21.62
N LEU A 833 -5.70 1.21 20.86
CA LEU A 833 -6.16 2.52 21.31
C LEU A 833 -7.36 2.46 22.27
N GLU A 834 -8.01 1.30 22.47
CA GLU A 834 -8.97 1.13 23.56
C GLU A 834 -8.29 1.18 24.96
N THR A 835 -6.95 1.15 24.99
CA THR A 835 -6.11 1.29 26.20
C THR A 835 -5.34 2.62 26.25
N TRP A 836 -5.00 3.07 27.46
CA TRP A 836 -4.05 4.19 27.64
C TRP A 836 -2.66 3.86 27.09
N ALA A 837 -2.18 2.62 27.27
CA ALA A 837 -0.85 2.20 26.86
C ALA A 837 -0.66 2.26 25.34
N GLY A 838 -1.65 1.82 24.56
CA GLY A 838 -1.61 1.92 23.09
C GLY A 838 -1.60 3.37 22.61
N ALA A 839 -2.43 4.25 23.21
CA ALA A 839 -2.44 5.67 22.87
C ALA A 839 -1.12 6.39 23.23
N GLN A 840 -0.52 6.03 24.38
CA GLN A 840 0.80 6.50 24.77
C GLN A 840 1.87 6.02 23.78
N ALA A 841 1.89 4.73 23.43
CA ALA A 841 2.86 4.16 22.49
C ALA A 841 2.80 4.79 21.10
N VAL A 842 1.61 5.13 20.59
CA VAL A 842 1.46 5.84 19.29
C VAL A 842 2.07 7.25 19.35
N ALA A 843 1.83 7.99 20.43
CA ALA A 843 2.43 9.32 20.62
C ALA A 843 3.96 9.22 20.80
N GLU A 844 4.44 8.26 21.57
CA GLU A 844 5.87 8.02 21.79
C GLU A 844 6.58 7.59 20.51
N ALA A 845 5.99 6.73 19.68
CA ALA A 845 6.54 6.33 18.38
C ALA A 845 6.65 7.53 17.42
N ALA A 846 5.61 8.36 17.33
CA ALA A 846 5.63 9.57 16.51
C ALA A 846 6.71 10.57 16.97
N LEU A 847 6.84 10.78 18.29
CA LEU A 847 7.85 11.67 18.88
C LEU A 847 9.26 11.11 18.78
N ALA A 848 9.46 9.78 18.88
CA ALA A 848 10.76 9.15 18.71
C ALA A 848 11.25 9.17 17.26
N ARG A 849 10.36 8.96 16.28
CA ARG A 849 10.71 8.92 14.85
C ARG A 849 10.79 10.30 14.18
N TYR A 850 10.05 11.29 14.68
CA TYR A 850 9.95 12.62 14.03
C TYR A 850 10.15 13.82 14.96
N GLY A 851 10.25 13.62 16.29
CA GLY A 851 10.43 14.71 17.27
C GLY A 851 9.21 15.61 17.49
N ARG A 852 8.08 15.36 16.82
CA ARG A 852 6.91 16.26 16.79
C ARG A 852 5.63 15.52 16.39
N ILE A 853 4.49 16.06 16.83
CA ILE A 853 3.17 15.81 16.27
C ILE A 853 2.58 17.19 15.94
N ASP A 854 2.26 17.47 14.68
CA ASP A 854 1.60 18.74 14.31
C ASP A 854 0.08 18.58 14.29
N VAL A 855 -0.41 17.42 13.86
CA VAL A 855 -1.84 17.11 13.75
C VAL A 855 -2.14 15.73 14.36
N LEU A 856 -3.25 15.61 15.09
CA LEU A 856 -3.85 14.35 15.51
C LEU A 856 -5.26 14.21 14.93
N VAL A 857 -5.54 13.11 14.22
CA VAL A 857 -6.86 12.73 13.72
C VAL A 857 -7.39 11.53 14.49
N ASN A 858 -8.39 11.77 15.34
CA ASN A 858 -9.03 10.76 16.18
C ASN A 858 -10.23 10.14 15.44
N ASN A 859 -10.01 9.06 14.67
CA ASN A 859 -11.02 8.42 13.83
C ASN A 859 -11.52 7.05 14.35
N VAL A 860 -10.84 6.43 15.32
CA VAL A 860 -11.30 5.14 15.90
C VAL A 860 -12.73 5.24 16.46
N GLY A 861 -13.55 4.24 16.13
CA GLY A 861 -14.92 4.11 16.61
C GLY A 861 -15.86 3.49 15.60
N GLY A 862 -17.15 3.72 15.86
CA GLY A 862 -18.26 3.23 15.05
C GLY A 862 -19.00 2.11 15.78
N ALA A 863 -20.32 2.15 15.71
CA ALA A 863 -21.20 1.18 16.37
C ALA A 863 -20.80 -0.27 16.04
N ILE A 864 -20.86 -1.09 17.08
CA ILE A 864 -20.56 -2.52 17.10
C ILE A 864 -21.88 -3.30 16.99
N TRP A 865 -22.93 -2.86 17.70
CA TRP A 865 -24.26 -3.50 17.69
C TRP A 865 -25.38 -2.54 17.23
N PHE A 866 -26.41 -3.11 16.63
CA PHE A 866 -27.57 -2.39 16.09
C PHE A 866 -28.88 -3.04 16.59
N LYS A 867 -29.40 -2.58 17.72
CA LYS A 867 -30.60 -3.11 18.40
C LYS A 867 -31.24 -2.09 19.37
N PRO A 868 -32.49 -2.24 19.80
CA PRO A 868 -33.10 -1.39 20.83
C PRO A 868 -32.24 -1.37 22.11
N PHE A 869 -32.24 -0.23 22.81
CA PHE A 869 -31.35 -0.03 23.96
C PHE A 869 -31.60 -1.00 25.13
N THR A 870 -32.83 -1.50 25.26
CA THR A 870 -33.22 -2.56 26.22
C THR A 870 -32.48 -3.88 26.00
N GLU A 871 -31.98 -4.12 24.80
CA GLU A 871 -31.35 -5.39 24.40
C GLU A 871 -29.82 -5.38 24.58
N PHE A 872 -29.21 -4.26 24.96
CA PHE A 872 -27.77 -4.17 25.23
C PHE A 872 -27.44 -4.73 26.62
N THR A 873 -26.45 -5.62 26.70
CA THR A 873 -25.87 -6.03 27.99
C THR A 873 -24.95 -4.93 28.53
N PRO A 874 -24.68 -4.88 29.86
CA PRO A 874 -23.72 -3.94 30.42
C PRO A 874 -22.36 -3.95 29.71
N ASP A 875 -21.81 -5.14 29.43
CA ASP A 875 -20.52 -5.30 28.76
C ASP A 875 -20.52 -4.73 27.33
N GLN A 876 -21.66 -4.79 26.63
CA GLN A 876 -21.81 -4.22 25.28
C GLN A 876 -21.90 -2.68 25.32
N ILE A 877 -22.53 -2.11 26.34
CA ILE A 877 -22.52 -0.66 26.59
C ILE A 877 -21.08 -0.21 26.88
N ASP A 878 -20.39 -0.92 27.76
CA ASP A 878 -19.00 -0.66 28.14
C ASP A 878 -18.05 -0.72 26.93
N ALA A 879 -18.19 -1.73 26.06
CA ALA A 879 -17.39 -1.89 24.85
C ALA A 879 -17.64 -0.77 23.81
N GLU A 880 -18.89 -0.35 23.60
CA GLU A 880 -19.24 0.76 22.72
C GLU A 880 -18.63 2.08 23.21
N ILE A 881 -18.74 2.38 24.51
CA ILE A 881 -18.14 3.56 25.14
C ILE A 881 -16.61 3.50 25.08
N ARG A 882 -16.00 2.35 25.42
CA ARG A 882 -14.55 2.16 25.41
C ARG A 882 -13.96 2.41 24.03
N ARG A 883 -14.54 1.82 22.97
CA ARG A 883 -14.05 2.07 21.61
C ARG A 883 -14.38 3.46 21.08
N SER A 884 -15.61 3.96 21.27
CA SER A 884 -16.06 5.16 20.54
C SER A 884 -15.87 6.48 21.31
N LEU A 885 -15.40 6.45 22.56
CA LEU A 885 -15.08 7.63 23.37
C LEU A 885 -13.67 7.57 23.99
N MET A 886 -13.29 6.47 24.67
CA MET A 886 -12.04 6.43 25.44
C MET A 886 -10.79 6.50 24.56
N THR A 887 -10.85 5.90 23.37
CA THR A 887 -9.82 6.01 22.31
C THR A 887 -9.44 7.46 21.99
N THR A 888 -10.44 8.34 21.88
CA THR A 888 -10.24 9.78 21.63
C THR A 888 -9.68 10.50 22.86
N LEU A 889 -10.20 10.21 24.06
CA LEU A 889 -9.70 10.77 25.32
C LEU A 889 -8.21 10.45 25.55
N TYR A 890 -7.82 9.18 25.39
CA TYR A 890 -6.44 8.75 25.58
C TYR A 890 -5.51 9.33 24.50
N SER A 891 -5.91 9.33 23.23
CA SER A 891 -5.09 9.87 22.14
C SER A 891 -4.86 11.39 22.27
N CYS A 892 -5.90 12.16 22.62
CA CYS A 892 -5.75 13.57 22.96
C CYS A 892 -4.77 13.78 24.12
N ARG A 893 -4.97 13.07 25.24
CA ARG A 893 -4.13 13.18 26.44
C ARG A 893 -2.66 12.78 26.18
N ALA A 894 -2.40 11.85 25.26
CA ALA A 894 -1.05 11.45 24.88
C ALA A 894 -0.34 12.49 23.99
N ALA A 895 -1.03 13.07 23.00
CA ALA A 895 -0.43 14.04 22.08
C ALA A 895 -0.29 15.46 22.67
N LEU A 896 -1.27 15.93 23.44
CA LEU A 896 -1.39 17.31 23.94
C LEU A 896 -0.12 17.87 24.60
N PRO A 897 0.61 17.14 25.48
CA PRO A 897 1.83 17.67 26.12
C PRO A 897 2.90 18.10 25.11
N SER A 898 3.04 17.37 24.00
CA SER A 898 4.02 17.68 22.96
C SER A 898 3.62 18.89 22.09
N MET A 899 2.32 19.09 21.86
CA MET A 899 1.78 20.25 21.16
C MET A 899 1.89 21.51 22.03
N ALA A 900 1.52 21.40 23.31
CA ALA A 900 1.56 22.51 24.26
C ALA A 900 2.99 23.01 24.53
N ALA A 901 3.95 22.09 24.72
CA ALA A 901 5.37 22.43 24.86
C ALA A 901 5.97 23.11 23.62
N ARG A 902 5.33 22.97 22.46
CA ARG A 902 5.72 23.59 21.18
C ARG A 902 4.90 24.83 20.81
N GLY A 903 3.92 25.20 21.62
CA GLY A 903 3.01 26.33 21.36
C GLY A 903 2.17 26.20 20.08
N ARG A 904 1.99 24.98 19.56
CA ARG A 904 1.20 24.73 18.33
C ARG A 904 0.72 23.29 18.21
N GLY A 905 -0.48 23.11 17.66
CA GLY A 905 -0.97 21.80 17.19
C GLY A 905 -2.42 21.85 16.70
N VAL A 906 -2.85 20.81 15.99
CA VAL A 906 -4.25 20.64 15.58
C VAL A 906 -4.75 19.27 16.02
N ILE A 907 -5.96 19.20 16.57
CA ILE A 907 -6.67 17.95 16.86
C ILE A 907 -8.00 17.95 16.11
N VAL A 908 -8.23 16.94 15.28
CA VAL A 908 -9.48 16.71 14.55
C VAL A 908 -10.12 15.42 15.05
N ASN A 909 -11.22 15.55 15.79
CA ASN A 909 -11.98 14.41 16.30
C ASN A 909 -13.07 14.00 15.30
N VAL A 910 -13.14 12.72 14.93
CA VAL A 910 -14.25 12.21 14.11
C VAL A 910 -15.36 11.75 15.06
N SER A 911 -16.37 12.61 15.17
CA SER A 911 -17.61 12.34 15.89
C SER A 911 -18.55 11.50 15.01
N SER A 912 -19.85 11.78 15.00
CA SER A 912 -20.81 11.34 13.99
C SER A 912 -22.04 12.24 14.05
N ALA A 913 -22.80 12.35 12.95
CA ALA A 913 -24.12 12.95 13.00
C ALA A 913 -25.01 12.21 14.00
N ALA A 914 -24.92 10.87 14.05
CA ALA A 914 -25.79 9.93 14.76
C ALA A 914 -25.88 10.04 16.30
N THR A 915 -25.59 11.20 16.89
CA THR A 915 -25.87 11.57 18.27
C THR A 915 -27.35 11.43 18.68
N ARG A 916 -28.31 11.43 17.73
CA ARG A 916 -29.73 11.05 17.95
C ARG A 916 -30.12 9.80 17.14
N GLY A 917 -29.13 8.94 16.84
CA GLY A 917 -29.33 7.70 16.08
C GLY A 917 -30.06 6.60 16.87
N ILE A 918 -31.07 5.99 16.25
CA ILE A 918 -31.78 4.83 16.81
C ILE A 918 -30.93 3.56 16.75
N HIS A 919 -31.28 2.58 17.59
CA HIS A 919 -30.65 1.25 17.67
C HIS A 919 -29.15 1.21 17.99
N ARG A 920 -28.52 2.34 18.31
CA ARG A 920 -27.08 2.45 18.63
C ARG A 920 -26.78 3.43 19.77
N ILE A 921 -27.68 3.50 20.77
CA ILE A 921 -27.65 4.56 21.80
C ILE A 921 -26.31 4.70 22.57
N PRO A 922 -25.59 3.61 22.96
CA PRO A 922 -24.27 3.74 23.57
C PRO A 922 -23.25 4.44 22.66
N TYR A 923 -23.26 4.12 21.37
CA TYR A 923 -22.45 4.81 20.35
C TYR A 923 -22.86 6.28 20.18
N SER A 924 -24.17 6.57 20.15
CA SER A 924 -24.71 7.94 20.10
C SER A 924 -24.24 8.78 21.28
N ALA A 925 -24.22 8.20 22.50
CA ALA A 925 -23.71 8.83 23.71
C ALA A 925 -22.18 9.05 23.65
N ALA A 926 -21.42 8.06 23.15
CA ALA A 926 -19.98 8.18 22.95
C ALA A 926 -19.62 9.35 22.00
N LYS A 927 -20.31 9.48 20.87
CA LYS A 927 -20.07 10.59 19.92
C LYS A 927 -20.59 11.94 20.45
N GLY A 928 -21.64 11.96 21.27
CA GLY A 928 -22.00 13.13 22.07
C GLY A 928 -20.88 13.56 23.03
N GLY A 929 -20.19 12.60 23.66
CA GLY A 929 -19.00 12.85 24.49
C GLY A 929 -17.84 13.47 23.70
N ILE A 930 -17.56 13.00 22.49
CA ILE A 930 -16.55 13.59 21.60
C ILE A 930 -16.85 15.07 21.29
N ASN A 931 -18.12 15.42 21.05
CA ASN A 931 -18.50 16.82 20.82
C ASN A 931 -18.18 17.70 22.05
N ALA A 932 -18.47 17.21 23.26
CA ALA A 932 -18.15 17.92 24.50
C ALA A 932 -16.63 18.08 24.71
N ILE A 933 -15.86 16.99 24.54
CA ILE A 933 -14.39 17.00 24.66
C ILE A 933 -13.76 17.99 23.67
N THR A 934 -14.27 18.04 22.43
CA THR A 934 -13.80 18.97 21.39
C THR A 934 -13.96 20.43 21.84
N ALA A 935 -15.11 20.79 22.40
CA ALA A 935 -15.35 22.13 22.92
C ALA A 935 -14.50 22.44 24.17
N SER A 936 -14.40 21.51 25.12
CA SER A 936 -13.60 21.70 26.34
C SER A 936 -12.11 21.87 26.06
N LEU A 937 -11.51 20.99 25.24
CA LEU A 937 -10.09 21.08 24.90
C LEU A 937 -9.78 22.33 24.04
N ALA A 938 -10.71 22.78 23.19
CA ALA A 938 -10.56 24.04 22.48
C ALA A 938 -10.54 25.25 23.42
N LEU A 939 -11.36 25.25 24.47
CA LEU A 939 -11.38 26.31 25.49
C LEU A 939 -10.15 26.29 26.40
N GLU A 940 -9.62 25.11 26.71
CA GLU A 940 -8.47 24.94 27.63
C GLU A 940 -7.11 25.20 26.96
N TYR A 941 -6.96 24.84 25.67
CA TYR A 941 -5.65 24.86 24.99
C TYR A 941 -5.50 25.89 23.85
N ALA A 942 -6.49 26.75 23.60
CA ALA A 942 -6.37 27.83 22.60
C ALA A 942 -5.18 28.77 22.89
N ASP A 943 -4.99 29.17 24.16
CA ASP A 943 -3.87 30.03 24.58
C ASP A 943 -2.50 29.33 24.46
N ALA A 944 -2.48 27.99 24.35
CA ALA A 944 -1.29 27.20 24.05
C ALA A 944 -1.05 27.00 22.53
N GLY A 945 -1.80 27.72 21.68
CA GLY A 945 -1.72 27.62 20.22
C GLY A 945 -2.29 26.32 19.64
N ILE A 946 -3.10 25.57 20.40
CA ILE A 946 -3.68 24.30 19.96
C ILE A 946 -5.11 24.53 19.48
N ARG A 947 -5.38 24.07 18.26
CA ARG A 947 -6.69 24.15 17.61
C ARG A 947 -7.40 22.81 17.70
N VAL A 948 -8.61 22.75 18.27
CA VAL A 948 -9.34 21.49 18.46
C VAL A 948 -10.72 21.60 17.81
N VAL A 949 -11.02 20.67 16.90
CA VAL A 949 -12.23 20.66 16.06
C VAL A 949 -12.73 19.24 15.86
N ALA A 950 -13.96 19.09 15.34
CA ALA A 950 -14.50 17.80 14.98
C ALA A 950 -15.24 17.80 13.64
N THR A 951 -15.25 16.66 12.96
CA THR A 951 -16.26 16.34 11.95
C THR A 951 -17.34 15.43 12.55
N ALA A 952 -18.54 15.45 11.98
CA ALA A 952 -19.63 14.55 12.35
C ALA A 952 -20.15 13.83 11.09
N PRO A 953 -19.51 12.73 10.67
CA PRO A 953 -19.94 11.91 9.53
C PRO A 953 -21.35 11.33 9.70
N GLY A 954 -22.12 11.37 8.62
CA GLY A 954 -23.39 10.65 8.48
C GLY A 954 -23.21 9.23 7.95
N GLY A 955 -24.27 8.68 7.34
CA GLY A 955 -24.19 7.46 6.56
C GLY A 955 -23.10 7.59 5.48
N THR A 956 -22.15 6.66 5.47
CA THR A 956 -20.97 6.70 4.60
C THR A 956 -20.87 5.39 3.82
N GLU A 957 -20.80 5.50 2.51
CA GLU A 957 -20.59 4.41 1.57
C GLU A 957 -19.11 4.01 1.58
N ALA A 958 -18.84 2.73 1.79
CA ALA A 958 -17.50 2.16 1.89
C ALA A 958 -17.55 0.66 1.56
N PRO A 959 -16.44 0.06 1.07
CA PRO A 959 -16.36 -1.38 0.82
C PRO A 959 -16.63 -2.24 2.08
N PRO A 960 -16.94 -3.54 1.91
CA PRO A 960 -17.00 -4.50 3.00
C PRO A 960 -15.73 -4.47 3.87
N ARG A 961 -15.89 -4.55 5.19
CA ARG A 961 -14.74 -4.48 6.11
C ARG A 961 -13.94 -5.77 6.11
N ARG A 962 -12.63 -5.66 5.80
CA ARG A 962 -11.65 -6.74 5.99
C ARG A 962 -11.53 -7.15 7.46
N ILE A 963 -11.60 -6.18 8.37
CA ILE A 963 -11.53 -6.42 9.83
C ILE A 963 -12.84 -5.99 10.48
N SER A 964 -13.55 -6.94 11.08
CA SER A 964 -14.82 -6.67 11.75
C SER A 964 -14.65 -5.75 12.98
N ARG A 965 -15.70 -4.99 13.30
CA ARG A 965 -15.83 -4.32 14.61
C ARG A 965 -16.12 -5.33 15.74
N GLY A 966 -16.43 -6.58 15.41
CA GLY A 966 -17.02 -7.53 16.35
C GLY A 966 -18.54 -7.36 16.47
N GLY A 967 -19.15 -8.14 17.35
CA GLY A 967 -20.59 -8.40 17.34
C GLY A 967 -20.92 -9.72 16.64
N SER A 968 -22.16 -10.20 16.81
CA SER A 968 -22.71 -11.34 16.09
C SER A 968 -22.99 -10.99 14.62
N ALA A 969 -23.14 -12.00 13.77
CA ALA A 969 -23.77 -11.81 12.47
C ALA A 969 -25.26 -11.45 12.66
N LEU A 970 -25.90 -10.89 11.63
CA LEU A 970 -27.34 -10.59 11.63
C LEU A 970 -28.14 -11.88 11.38
N GLU A 971 -28.08 -12.81 12.33
CA GLU A 971 -28.61 -14.17 12.23
C GLU A 971 -30.14 -14.18 12.20
N THR A 972 -30.79 -13.40 13.05
CA THR A 972 -32.25 -13.33 13.12
C THR A 972 -32.86 -12.27 12.19
N GLU A 973 -34.12 -12.50 11.80
CA GLU A 973 -34.89 -11.52 11.02
C GLU A 973 -35.15 -10.23 11.83
N GLN A 974 -35.20 -10.34 13.16
CA GLN A 974 -35.37 -9.21 14.06
C GLN A 974 -34.12 -8.32 14.09
N GLU A 975 -32.91 -8.89 14.11
CA GLU A 975 -31.66 -8.14 13.97
C GLU A 975 -31.53 -7.49 12.60
N ARG A 976 -31.92 -8.18 11.52
CA ARG A 976 -31.99 -7.59 10.17
C ARG A 976 -32.97 -6.40 10.12
N ALA A 977 -34.14 -6.51 10.72
CA ALA A 977 -35.11 -5.41 10.80
C ALA A 977 -34.59 -4.22 11.64
N TRP A 978 -33.90 -4.47 12.77
CA TRP A 978 -33.26 -3.42 13.56
C TRP A 978 -32.12 -2.73 12.80
N PHE A 979 -31.34 -3.49 12.02
CA PHE A 979 -30.31 -2.96 11.14
C PHE A 979 -30.92 -2.12 10.03
N GLN A 980 -31.94 -2.60 9.32
CA GLN A 980 -32.60 -1.83 8.26
C GLN A 980 -33.19 -0.50 8.78
N ALA A 981 -33.87 -0.51 9.94
CA ALA A 981 -34.45 0.70 10.51
C ALA A 981 -33.43 1.82 10.79
N HIS A 982 -32.17 1.49 11.11
CA HIS A 982 -31.13 2.51 11.30
C HIS A 982 -30.60 3.07 9.96
N ILE A 983 -30.59 2.26 8.90
CA ILE A 983 -30.32 2.71 7.52
C ILE A 983 -31.44 3.66 7.10
N ASP A 984 -32.69 3.23 7.27
CA ASP A 984 -33.88 4.02 6.95
C ASP A 984 -33.88 5.37 7.68
N GLN A 985 -33.55 5.41 8.98
CA GLN A 985 -33.38 6.68 9.69
C GLN A 985 -32.33 7.56 9.01
N THR A 986 -31.14 6.99 8.74
CA THR A 986 -29.97 7.74 8.22
C THR A 986 -30.19 8.26 6.80
N VAL A 987 -30.92 7.53 5.95
CA VAL A 987 -31.33 7.98 4.61
C VAL A 987 -32.45 9.02 4.70
N ASN A 988 -33.41 8.85 5.61
CA ASN A 988 -34.52 9.78 5.75
C ASN A 988 -34.15 11.11 6.44
N SER A 989 -33.15 11.13 7.34
CA SER A 989 -32.63 12.35 7.97
C SER A 989 -31.75 13.17 7.03
N SER A 990 -30.89 12.52 6.23
CA SER A 990 -30.09 13.14 5.16
C SER A 990 -30.99 13.93 4.21
N LEU A 991 -30.71 15.21 3.99
CA LEU A 991 -31.44 16.03 3.00
C LEU A 991 -31.12 15.59 1.57
N MET A 992 -29.91 15.04 1.35
CA MET A 992 -29.47 14.48 0.07
C MET A 992 -29.99 13.06 -0.22
N LYS A 993 -30.68 12.39 0.72
CA LYS A 993 -31.26 11.04 0.58
C LYS A 993 -30.29 9.95 0.08
N ARG A 994 -28.98 10.14 0.26
CA ARG A 994 -27.91 9.18 0.00
C ARG A 994 -26.88 9.16 1.14
N TYR A 995 -26.00 8.18 1.10
CA TYR A 995 -24.77 8.18 1.90
C TYR A 995 -23.70 9.07 1.25
N GLY A 996 -22.76 9.56 2.06
CA GLY A 996 -21.56 10.25 1.59
C GLY A 996 -20.46 9.25 1.20
N THR A 997 -19.60 9.62 0.26
CA THR A 997 -18.42 8.84 -0.13
C THR A 997 -17.27 9.00 0.88
N LEU A 998 -16.32 8.06 0.90
CA LEU A 998 -15.10 8.17 1.72
C LEU A 998 -14.31 9.47 1.43
N ASP A 999 -14.25 9.91 0.18
CA ASP A 999 -13.58 11.15 -0.22
C ASP A 999 -14.28 12.42 0.27
N GLU A 1000 -15.62 12.44 0.31
CA GLU A 1000 -16.38 13.54 0.92
C GLU A 1000 -16.11 13.64 2.43
N GLN A 1001 -16.01 12.49 3.14
CA GLN A 1001 -15.65 12.47 4.56
C GLN A 1001 -14.21 12.92 4.80
N ALA A 1002 -13.26 12.39 4.02
CA ALA A 1002 -11.85 12.73 4.15
C ALA A 1002 -11.58 14.21 3.85
N ALA A 1003 -12.29 14.81 2.88
CA ALA A 1003 -12.14 16.22 2.52
C ALA A 1003 -12.44 17.19 3.67
N ALA A 1004 -13.52 16.94 4.42
CA ALA A 1004 -13.85 17.76 5.58
C ALA A 1004 -12.82 17.61 6.72
N ILE A 1005 -12.27 16.40 6.89
CA ILE A 1005 -11.24 16.11 7.91
C ILE A 1005 -9.91 16.78 7.55
N THR A 1006 -9.42 16.66 6.31
CA THR A 1006 -8.14 17.26 5.90
C THR A 1006 -8.21 18.78 5.80
N PHE A 1007 -9.33 19.35 5.35
CA PHE A 1007 -9.57 20.79 5.45
C PHE A 1007 -9.44 21.28 6.90
N LEU A 1008 -10.19 20.67 7.84
CA LEU A 1008 -10.16 21.05 9.25
C LEU A 1008 -8.82 20.80 9.95
N ALA A 1009 -8.02 19.84 9.48
CA ALA A 1009 -6.66 19.59 9.94
C ALA A 1009 -5.62 20.64 9.47
N SER A 1010 -5.96 21.44 8.45
CA SER A 1010 -5.00 22.32 7.76
C SER A 1010 -5.00 23.77 8.25
N ASP A 1011 -4.10 24.58 7.68
CA ASP A 1011 -3.97 26.00 8.03
C ASP A 1011 -5.04 26.87 7.35
N GLU A 1012 -5.75 26.34 6.33
CA GLU A 1012 -6.95 26.95 5.75
C GLU A 1012 -8.08 27.07 6.80
N ALA A 1013 -8.10 26.16 7.77
CA ALA A 1013 -9.02 26.16 8.91
C ALA A 1013 -8.41 26.82 10.17
N SER A 1014 -7.33 27.59 10.06
CA SER A 1014 -6.60 28.21 11.18
C SER A 1014 -7.45 29.02 12.16
N TYR A 1015 -8.54 29.65 11.71
CA TYR A 1015 -9.47 30.40 12.57
C TYR A 1015 -10.71 29.59 13.02
N ILE A 1016 -10.69 28.25 12.89
CA ILE A 1016 -11.79 27.36 13.27
C ILE A 1016 -11.33 26.47 14.43
N THR A 1017 -11.90 26.71 15.63
CA THR A 1017 -11.68 25.92 16.86
C THR A 1017 -13.01 25.73 17.62
N GLY A 1018 -13.15 24.68 18.43
CA GLY A 1018 -14.34 24.34 19.21
C GLY A 1018 -15.55 23.82 18.39
N THR A 1019 -15.52 23.96 17.07
CA THR A 1019 -16.62 23.62 16.16
C THR A 1019 -16.70 22.12 15.84
N VAL A 1020 -17.93 21.61 15.77
CA VAL A 1020 -18.28 20.31 15.17
C VAL A 1020 -18.93 20.58 13.81
N LEU A 1021 -18.36 20.03 12.73
CA LEU A 1021 -18.83 20.18 11.34
C LEU A 1021 -19.62 18.93 10.89
N PRO A 1022 -20.94 19.00 10.65
CA PRO A 1022 -21.71 17.88 10.10
C PRO A 1022 -21.32 17.56 8.65
N VAL A 1023 -21.03 16.29 8.37
CA VAL A 1023 -20.63 15.78 7.04
C VAL A 1023 -21.59 14.65 6.66
N ALA A 1024 -22.87 15.01 6.53
CA ALA A 1024 -23.98 14.06 6.59
C ALA A 1024 -25.12 14.39 5.61
N GLY A 1025 -24.81 15.02 4.47
CA GLY A 1025 -25.81 15.34 3.43
C GLY A 1025 -26.93 16.28 3.90
N GLY A 1026 -26.65 17.14 4.89
CA GLY A 1026 -27.62 18.04 5.51
C GLY A 1026 -28.26 17.52 6.81
N ASP A 1027 -27.97 16.29 7.23
CA ASP A 1027 -28.38 15.79 8.56
C ASP A 1027 -27.62 16.52 9.69
N LEU A 1028 -28.35 16.88 10.74
CA LEU A 1028 -27.86 17.55 11.95
C LEU A 1028 -27.98 16.66 13.21
N GLY A 1029 -28.38 15.39 13.07
CA GLY A 1029 -28.04 14.30 13.98
C GLY A 1029 -29.15 13.56 14.70
#